data_AF-A0A7Y6Z718-F1
#
_entry.id   AF-A0A7Y6Z718-F1
#
_cell.length_a   1.000
_cell.length_b   1.000
_cell.length_c   1.000
_cell.angle_alpha   90.00
_cell.angle_beta   90.00
_cell.angle_gamma   90.00
#
_symmetry.space_group_name_H-M   'P 1'
#
loop_
_entity.id
_entity.type
_entity.pdbx_description
1 polymer ?
#
loop_
_entity_poly.entity_id
_entity_poly.type
_entity_poly.pdbx_seq_one_letter_code
_entity_poly.pdbx_strand_id
1 'polypeptide(L)'
;MIIGRVSELKNAGVWKDFSAPADIQVRPRTLIYGFNGSGKTTLSRVFASIERTSLEGRLPTETTFKLETSDGTAITQDPISNPLGGNLLVFNTDFVSRNFEWDASSTKGIAYLSEKKVDARKEFDEIVPKLSAAKQQTKITEKAKTKANKELSDFKTRVARNVREIASSSTYTQSYDARKVQGHYSKASFGAEKELSEEGLKKNQGILAQREPLPTLSFSPSLPAGLVRWFKASQALLSQSISGIALKEFEDQSDALRWVERGLHYHDEHSVADCLLCGNPFSEERRAQLRVLFDKSWTEALRALEDAAKRGQEHQQALRELYRSIPKEAEVTGEEREAFTQNRALFETAIKQLGVCVGELLKSIEVRAANPTKEVEVTGELADFDLEKWLAEYGAIENALIVTLKKHNDAFTSFAAMQKDAFTKIEAHVLAANQGDWNRFQKDVRDAETALKTAQKDEKGLTDRQLELRNDLQDNGVGADKMNELIWAYLGHKELRLIAEAGGYKILRPSGKPATELSEGERTAVSFCYFLTQLAAEGRKVEELVLVIDDPISSLDTAARTYAYSLMTRMTKKCAQVIVLTHNTSFMNMVKREFQNLHRRDESKWGKALLSLECRDSGVGDERVTSLVQMHKLLVNYDSEYHYLFHLVHSAATTRKTDKLFLLPNATRKLLEMFATFCSPGRPKFADALGEYHDKVKDKLDVRALERLVQIESHGTIDGLGTLPDLTLEEAIRAAEAGINFIKEVGEDHYKKMCTACK
;
A
#
# COMPACT_ATOMS: atom_id res chain seq x y z
N MET A 1 -21.93 -29.90 -5.63
CA MET A 1 -21.38 -28.57 -6.02
C MET A 1 -19.98 -28.79 -6.56
N ILE A 2 -19.57 -28.09 -7.62
CA ILE A 2 -18.22 -28.17 -8.21
C ILE A 2 -17.70 -26.77 -8.56
N ILE A 3 -16.41 -26.63 -8.90
CA ILE A 3 -15.86 -25.40 -9.49
C ILE A 3 -16.26 -25.35 -10.97
N GLY A 4 -17.00 -24.33 -11.38
CA GLY A 4 -17.49 -24.17 -12.75
C GLY A 4 -16.56 -23.33 -13.63
N ARG A 5 -15.86 -22.35 -13.05
CA ARG A 5 -15.06 -21.40 -13.82
C ARG A 5 -13.91 -20.80 -12.99
N VAL A 6 -12.77 -20.59 -13.65
CA VAL A 6 -11.73 -19.67 -13.18
C VAL A 6 -11.91 -18.39 -13.98
N SER A 7 -12.60 -17.40 -13.42
CA SER A 7 -13.01 -16.19 -14.14
C SER A 7 -11.86 -15.20 -14.32
N GLU A 8 -11.08 -14.96 -13.26
CA GLU A 8 -9.96 -14.00 -13.27
C GLU A 8 -8.81 -14.51 -12.41
N LEU A 9 -7.57 -14.20 -12.82
CA LEU A 9 -6.36 -14.41 -12.03
C LEU A 9 -5.31 -13.35 -12.41
N LYS A 10 -4.97 -12.48 -11.46
CA LYS A 10 -4.07 -11.34 -11.68
C LYS A 10 -2.96 -11.30 -10.64
N ASN A 11 -1.83 -10.72 -11.04
CA ASN A 11 -0.63 -10.52 -10.23
C ASN A 11 -0.11 -11.80 -9.52
N ALA A 12 -0.18 -12.95 -10.18
CA ALA A 12 0.30 -14.22 -9.65
C ALA A 12 1.40 -14.81 -10.55
N GLY A 13 2.63 -14.32 -10.40
CA GLY A 13 3.77 -14.75 -11.22
C GLY A 13 3.54 -14.46 -12.72
N VAL A 14 3.53 -15.50 -13.56
CA VAL A 14 3.22 -15.39 -15.00
C VAL A 14 1.73 -15.11 -15.29
N TRP A 15 0.85 -15.16 -14.30
CA TRP A 15 -0.54 -14.75 -14.43
C TRP A 15 -0.67 -13.26 -14.09
N LYS A 16 -0.45 -12.40 -15.09
CA LYS A 16 -0.42 -10.94 -14.90
C LYS A 16 -1.83 -10.35 -14.84
N ASP A 17 -2.62 -10.53 -15.88
CA ASP A 17 -3.99 -9.99 -15.96
C ASP A 17 -4.91 -10.96 -16.74
N PHE A 18 -5.01 -12.21 -16.28
CA PHE A 18 -5.85 -13.19 -16.95
C PHE A 18 -7.33 -12.94 -16.65
N SER A 19 -8.13 -12.89 -17.71
CA SER A 19 -9.58 -12.94 -17.68
C SER A 19 -10.08 -14.02 -18.63
N ALA A 20 -10.91 -14.93 -18.14
CA ALA A 20 -11.36 -16.08 -18.91
C ALA A 20 -12.35 -15.67 -20.00
N PRO A 21 -12.11 -16.08 -21.26
CA PRO A 21 -13.11 -16.02 -22.33
C PRO A 21 -14.38 -16.81 -21.98
N ALA A 22 -15.53 -16.45 -22.58
CA ALA A 22 -16.84 -17.02 -22.22
C ALA A 22 -16.90 -18.57 -22.31
N ASP A 23 -16.18 -19.14 -23.27
CA ASP A 23 -16.11 -20.57 -23.58
C ASP A 23 -15.16 -21.38 -22.67
N ILE A 24 -14.34 -20.72 -21.84
CA ILE A 24 -13.45 -21.41 -20.90
C ILE A 24 -14.21 -21.74 -19.61
N GLN A 25 -14.46 -23.02 -19.41
CA GLN A 25 -15.13 -23.56 -18.22
C GLN A 25 -14.36 -24.77 -17.69
N VAL A 26 -14.50 -24.99 -16.38
CA VAL A 26 -14.03 -26.20 -15.71
C VAL A 26 -15.22 -27.14 -15.56
N ARG A 27 -15.02 -28.41 -15.91
CA ARG A 27 -16.07 -29.44 -15.95
C ARG A 27 -15.74 -30.56 -14.94
N PRO A 28 -16.67 -31.51 -14.68
CA PRO A 28 -16.40 -32.64 -13.79
C PRO A 28 -15.09 -33.39 -14.09
N ARG A 29 -14.68 -33.47 -15.35
CA ARG A 29 -13.40 -34.06 -15.77
C ARG A 29 -12.60 -33.02 -16.57
N THR A 30 -11.67 -32.34 -15.90
CA THR A 30 -10.87 -31.26 -16.50
C THR A 30 -9.40 -31.63 -16.56
N LEU A 31 -8.80 -31.56 -17.75
CA LEU A 31 -7.37 -31.73 -17.96
C LEU A 31 -6.78 -30.42 -18.46
N ILE A 32 -5.76 -29.91 -17.77
CA ILE A 32 -5.03 -28.70 -18.11
C ILE A 32 -3.59 -29.08 -18.44
N TYR A 33 -3.20 -28.93 -19.71
CA TYR A 33 -1.85 -29.20 -20.17
C TYR A 33 -1.01 -27.92 -20.26
N GLY A 34 0.25 -27.94 -19.83
CA GLY A 34 1.14 -26.79 -20.01
C GLY A 34 2.60 -27.11 -19.68
N PHE A 35 3.52 -26.43 -20.35
CA PHE A 35 4.96 -26.63 -20.14
C PHE A 35 5.43 -26.20 -18.74
N ASN A 36 6.65 -26.55 -18.37
CA ASN A 36 7.26 -26.06 -17.14
C ASN A 36 7.38 -24.53 -17.19
N GLY A 37 7.07 -23.87 -16.05
CA GLY A 37 7.01 -22.41 -15.98
C GLY A 37 5.77 -21.77 -16.62
N SER A 38 4.79 -22.54 -17.10
CA SER A 38 3.54 -21.99 -17.67
C SER A 38 2.48 -21.59 -16.62
N GLY A 39 2.81 -21.58 -15.33
CA GLY A 39 1.87 -21.17 -14.27
C GLY A 39 0.92 -22.25 -13.73
N LYS A 40 1.11 -23.55 -14.04
CA LYS A 40 0.30 -24.68 -13.49
C LYS A 40 0.27 -24.69 -11.96
N THR A 41 1.44 -24.73 -11.33
CA THR A 41 1.54 -24.75 -9.86
C THR A 41 1.00 -23.48 -9.24
N THR A 42 1.13 -22.33 -9.88
CA THR A 42 0.49 -21.09 -9.44
C THR A 42 -1.04 -21.22 -9.44
N LEU A 43 -1.62 -21.78 -10.49
CA LEU A 43 -3.06 -22.05 -10.53
C LEU A 43 -3.49 -23.07 -9.46
N SER A 44 -2.70 -24.12 -9.23
CA SER A 44 -2.95 -25.07 -8.14
C SER A 44 -2.92 -24.39 -6.75
N ARG A 45 -2.04 -23.41 -6.54
CA ARG A 45 -1.95 -22.64 -5.29
C ARG A 45 -3.16 -21.75 -5.06
N VAL A 46 -3.79 -21.24 -6.14
CA VAL A 46 -5.08 -20.53 -6.03
C VAL A 46 -6.15 -21.47 -5.49
N PHE A 47 -6.26 -22.69 -6.04
CA PHE A 47 -7.18 -23.70 -5.50
C PHE A 47 -6.84 -24.09 -4.05
N ALA A 48 -5.56 -24.25 -3.70
CA ALA A 48 -5.14 -24.55 -2.33
C ALA A 48 -5.44 -23.39 -1.36
N SER A 49 -5.41 -22.14 -1.84
CA SER A 49 -5.78 -20.98 -1.05
C SER A 49 -7.27 -21.02 -0.67
N ILE A 50 -8.12 -21.49 -1.58
CA ILE A 50 -9.55 -21.72 -1.34
C ILE A 50 -9.74 -22.87 -0.35
N GLU A 51 -9.10 -24.02 -0.56
CA GLU A 51 -9.14 -25.18 0.35
C GLU A 51 -8.86 -24.75 1.80
N ARG A 52 -7.87 -23.88 2.00
CA ARG A 52 -7.39 -23.44 3.31
C ARG A 52 -8.00 -22.15 3.83
N THR A 53 -8.88 -21.50 3.07
CA THR A 53 -9.46 -20.18 3.40
C THR A 53 -8.40 -19.10 3.71
N SER A 54 -7.22 -19.20 3.10
CA SER A 54 -6.08 -18.31 3.33
C SER A 54 -5.13 -18.35 2.13
N LEU A 55 -4.55 -17.21 1.74
CA LEU A 55 -3.67 -17.12 0.59
C LEU A 55 -2.40 -17.95 0.83
N GLU A 56 -2.06 -18.82 -0.11
CA GLU A 56 -0.84 -19.63 -0.02
C GLU A 56 0.41 -18.73 -0.02
N GLY A 57 1.31 -18.90 0.95
CA GLY A 57 2.42 -17.98 1.19
C GLY A 57 3.48 -17.88 0.08
N ARG A 58 3.44 -18.77 -0.93
CA ARG A 58 4.28 -18.68 -2.14
C ARG A 58 3.60 -17.96 -3.30
N LEU A 59 2.38 -17.47 -3.12
CA LEU A 59 1.74 -16.53 -4.02
C LEU A 59 2.14 -15.09 -3.62
N PRO A 60 2.32 -14.18 -4.59
CA PRO A 60 2.48 -12.76 -4.30
C PRO A 60 1.29 -12.22 -3.50
N THR A 61 1.52 -11.31 -2.55
CA THR A 61 0.48 -10.80 -1.65
C THR A 61 -0.58 -9.97 -2.39
N GLU A 62 -0.22 -9.41 -3.53
CA GLU A 62 -1.07 -8.67 -4.46
C GLU A 62 -1.91 -9.57 -5.38
N THR A 63 -1.82 -10.90 -5.25
CA THR A 63 -2.58 -11.87 -6.04
C THR A 63 -4.07 -11.63 -5.86
N THR A 64 -4.79 -11.48 -6.98
CA THR A 64 -6.26 -11.42 -6.99
C THR A 64 -6.81 -12.51 -7.89
N PHE A 65 -7.92 -13.11 -7.49
CA PHE A 65 -8.56 -14.17 -8.26
C PHE A 65 -10.07 -14.14 -8.09
N LYS A 66 -10.77 -14.58 -9.13
CA LYS A 66 -12.22 -14.80 -9.09
C LYS A 66 -12.53 -16.15 -9.71
N LEU A 67 -13.18 -17.02 -8.95
CA LEU A 67 -13.70 -18.30 -9.41
C LEU A 67 -15.21 -18.34 -9.20
N GLU A 68 -15.89 -19.20 -9.94
CA GLU A 68 -17.34 -19.42 -9.80
C GLU A 68 -17.61 -20.91 -9.65
N THR A 69 -18.45 -21.28 -8.70
CA THR A 69 -18.97 -22.64 -8.54
C THR A 69 -20.16 -22.90 -9.45
N SER A 70 -20.53 -24.17 -9.61
CA SER A 70 -21.65 -24.61 -10.47
C SER A 70 -23.02 -24.03 -10.09
N ASP A 71 -23.19 -23.51 -8.88
CA ASP A 71 -24.41 -22.85 -8.40
C ASP A 71 -24.38 -21.31 -8.52
N GLY A 72 -23.31 -20.76 -9.10
CA GLY A 72 -23.13 -19.32 -9.29
C GLY A 72 -22.46 -18.60 -8.11
N THR A 73 -22.05 -19.31 -7.05
CA THR A 73 -21.31 -18.69 -5.95
C THR A 73 -19.92 -18.22 -6.42
N ALA A 74 -19.64 -16.93 -6.26
CA ALA A 74 -18.32 -16.35 -6.57
C ALA A 74 -17.36 -16.54 -5.38
N ILE A 75 -16.13 -16.94 -5.68
CA ILE A 75 -15.03 -17.09 -4.74
C ILE A 75 -13.95 -16.06 -5.11
N THR A 76 -13.62 -15.16 -4.19
CA THR A 76 -12.64 -14.09 -4.37
C THR A 76 -11.54 -14.14 -3.32
N GLN A 77 -10.46 -13.36 -3.50
CA GLN A 77 -9.34 -13.31 -2.57
C GLN A 77 -9.60 -12.53 -1.25
N ASP A 78 -10.66 -11.71 -1.19
CA ASP A 78 -10.94 -10.83 -0.03
C ASP A 78 -12.44 -10.79 0.31
N PRO A 79 -12.90 -11.51 1.36
CA PRO A 79 -12.21 -12.61 2.04
C PRO A 79 -12.25 -13.92 1.21
N ILE A 80 -11.24 -14.78 1.37
CA ILE A 80 -11.24 -16.12 0.76
C ILE A 80 -12.31 -17.00 1.42
N SER A 81 -13.38 -17.30 0.68
CA SER A 81 -14.41 -18.23 1.11
C SER A 81 -14.17 -19.63 0.55
N ASN A 82 -14.57 -20.67 1.28
CA ASN A 82 -14.56 -22.06 0.81
C ASN A 82 -16.00 -22.64 0.82
N PRO A 83 -16.79 -22.41 -0.24
CA PRO A 83 -18.16 -22.95 -0.33
C PRO A 83 -18.20 -24.49 -0.46
N LEU A 84 -17.08 -25.11 -0.85
CA LEU A 84 -16.95 -26.57 -0.96
C LEU A 84 -16.60 -27.22 0.39
N GLY A 85 -16.24 -26.44 1.42
CA GLY A 85 -15.84 -26.94 2.73
C GLY A 85 -14.72 -27.97 2.65
N GLY A 86 -14.84 -29.06 3.43
CA GLY A 86 -13.88 -30.16 3.45
C GLY A 86 -13.87 -31.07 2.22
N ASN A 87 -14.64 -30.72 1.17
CA ASN A 87 -14.74 -31.51 -0.07
C ASN A 87 -13.80 -31.05 -1.19
N LEU A 88 -13.15 -29.88 -1.07
CA LEU A 88 -12.08 -29.47 -1.97
C LEU A 88 -10.74 -29.97 -1.44
N LEU A 89 -10.03 -30.78 -2.23
CA LEU A 89 -8.70 -31.30 -1.89
C LEU A 89 -7.69 -30.97 -2.99
N VAL A 90 -6.54 -30.43 -2.61
CA VAL A 90 -5.51 -30.00 -3.57
C VAL A 90 -4.19 -30.74 -3.34
N PHE A 91 -3.75 -31.47 -4.36
CA PHE A 91 -2.42 -32.08 -4.43
C PHE A 91 -1.48 -31.20 -5.26
N ASN A 92 -0.46 -30.65 -4.62
CA ASN A 92 0.64 -29.93 -5.26
C ASN A 92 1.90 -30.00 -4.39
N THR A 93 3.00 -29.39 -4.85
CA THR A 93 4.27 -29.39 -4.10
C THR A 93 4.15 -28.77 -2.70
N ASP A 94 3.27 -27.79 -2.49
CA ASP A 94 3.05 -27.17 -1.18
C ASP A 94 2.27 -28.09 -0.23
N PHE A 95 1.32 -28.88 -0.74
CA PHE A 95 0.69 -29.97 0.01
C PHE A 95 1.74 -30.97 0.50
N VAL A 96 2.69 -31.36 -0.36
CA VAL A 96 3.77 -32.28 0.03
C VAL A 96 4.63 -31.67 1.14
N SER A 97 5.09 -30.43 0.97
CA SER A 97 5.92 -29.74 1.99
C SER A 97 5.22 -29.57 3.34
N ARG A 98 3.88 -29.48 3.38
CA ARG A 98 3.11 -29.33 4.63
C ARG A 98 2.87 -30.63 5.38
N ASN A 99 2.91 -31.77 4.69
CA ASN A 99 2.53 -33.06 5.25
C ASN A 99 3.72 -33.98 5.51
N PHE A 100 4.88 -33.69 4.92
CA PHE A 100 6.06 -34.54 5.00
C PHE A 100 7.27 -33.80 5.56
N GLU A 101 7.92 -34.42 6.54
CA GLU A 101 9.23 -34.02 7.07
C GLU A 101 10.23 -35.09 6.65
N TRP A 102 10.79 -34.92 5.45
CA TRP A 102 11.61 -35.95 4.81
C TRP A 102 12.86 -36.31 5.65
N ASP A 103 13.52 -35.32 6.24
CA ASP A 103 14.72 -35.53 7.05
C ASP A 103 14.42 -36.29 8.35
N ALA A 104 13.21 -36.12 8.91
CA ALA A 104 12.74 -36.86 10.07
C ALA A 104 12.06 -38.19 9.72
N SER A 105 12.00 -38.52 8.42
CA SER A 105 11.28 -39.69 7.86
C SER A 105 9.87 -39.82 8.43
N SER A 106 9.15 -38.70 8.54
CA SER A 106 7.82 -38.65 9.16
C SER A 106 6.81 -37.91 8.29
N THR A 107 5.55 -38.23 8.51
CA THR A 107 4.41 -37.54 7.90
C THR A 107 3.26 -37.42 8.89
N LYS A 108 2.39 -36.45 8.68
CA LYS A 108 1.20 -36.23 9.53
C LYS A 108 0.25 -37.43 9.51
N GLY A 109 -0.50 -37.62 10.58
CA GLY A 109 -1.51 -38.68 10.67
C GLY A 109 -2.71 -38.41 9.76
N ILE A 110 -3.26 -39.47 9.16
CA ILE A 110 -4.57 -39.43 8.50
C ILE A 110 -5.58 -40.05 9.45
N ALA A 111 -6.55 -39.25 9.87
CA ALA A 111 -7.66 -39.69 10.70
C ALA A 111 -8.58 -40.65 9.91
N TYR A 112 -8.31 -41.95 10.01
CA TYR A 112 -9.24 -42.98 9.58
C TYR A 112 -10.22 -43.26 10.73
N LEU A 113 -11.49 -42.89 10.55
CA LEU A 113 -12.54 -43.12 11.54
C LEU A 113 -12.74 -44.63 11.70
N SER A 114 -12.39 -45.19 12.85
CA SER A 114 -12.60 -46.63 13.12
C SER A 114 -14.10 -46.91 13.29
N GLU A 115 -14.63 -47.93 12.60
CA GLU A 115 -15.99 -48.43 12.82
C GLU A 115 -16.17 -49.17 14.17
N LYS A 116 -15.08 -49.38 14.94
CA LYS A 116 -15.08 -50.15 16.19
C LYS A 116 -15.58 -49.37 17.42
N LYS A 117 -15.70 -48.04 17.36
CA LYS A 117 -16.13 -47.17 18.48
C LYS A 117 -17.49 -46.52 18.20
N VAL A 118 -18.55 -47.34 18.20
CA VAL A 118 -19.93 -46.96 17.80
C VAL A 118 -20.48 -45.78 18.63
N ASP A 119 -20.22 -45.73 19.93
CA ASP A 119 -20.80 -44.69 20.80
C ASP A 119 -20.16 -43.31 20.58
N ALA A 120 -18.84 -43.24 20.46
CA ALA A 120 -18.13 -42.01 20.10
C ALA A 120 -18.51 -41.53 18.68
N ARG A 121 -18.83 -42.47 17.77
CA ARG A 121 -19.32 -42.12 16.43
C ARG A 121 -20.73 -41.54 16.45
N LYS A 122 -21.65 -42.10 17.25
CA LYS A 122 -23.00 -41.53 17.44
C LYS A 122 -22.93 -40.11 18.01
N GLU A 123 -22.11 -39.90 19.04
CA GLU A 123 -21.91 -38.57 19.64
C GLU A 123 -21.32 -37.58 18.61
N PHE A 124 -20.34 -38.02 17.81
CA PHE A 124 -19.77 -37.21 16.73
C PHE A 124 -20.82 -36.82 15.68
N ASP A 125 -21.62 -37.79 15.21
CA ASP A 125 -22.67 -37.55 14.21
C ASP A 125 -23.79 -36.63 14.76
N GLU A 126 -24.06 -36.64 16.08
CA GLU A 126 -24.98 -35.71 16.75
C GLU A 126 -24.42 -34.29 16.93
N ILE A 127 -23.10 -34.15 17.11
CA ILE A 127 -22.46 -32.84 17.27
C ILE A 127 -22.36 -32.10 15.94
N VAL A 128 -22.23 -32.79 14.81
CA VAL A 128 -22.17 -32.17 13.47
C VAL A 128 -23.35 -31.21 13.19
N PRO A 129 -24.63 -31.61 13.33
CA PRO A 129 -25.74 -30.69 13.13
C PRO A 129 -25.79 -29.59 14.20
N LYS A 130 -25.47 -29.90 15.47
CA LYS A 130 -25.43 -28.90 16.56
C LYS A 130 -24.38 -27.81 16.30
N LEU A 131 -23.19 -28.20 15.83
CA LEU A 131 -22.12 -27.28 15.45
C LEU A 131 -22.52 -26.43 14.24
N SER A 132 -23.21 -27.01 13.26
CA SER A 132 -23.73 -26.25 12.11
C SER A 132 -24.73 -25.17 12.56
N ALA A 133 -25.63 -25.49 13.48
CA ALA A 133 -26.59 -24.54 14.06
C ALA A 133 -25.89 -23.47 14.91
N ALA A 134 -24.90 -23.85 15.72
CA ALA A 134 -24.09 -22.92 16.50
C ALA A 134 -23.32 -21.93 15.61
N LYS A 135 -22.69 -22.41 14.53
CA LYS A 135 -22.03 -21.54 13.52
C LYS A 135 -23.01 -20.57 12.86
N GLN A 136 -24.20 -21.05 12.52
CA GLN A 136 -25.25 -20.17 11.98
C GLN A 136 -25.68 -19.12 13.01
N GLN A 137 -25.82 -19.50 14.27
CA GLN A 137 -26.17 -18.58 15.36
C GLN A 137 -25.07 -17.55 15.61
N THR A 138 -23.78 -17.94 15.63
CA THR A 138 -22.64 -17.01 15.69
C THR A 138 -22.70 -16.00 14.54
N LYS A 139 -22.99 -16.46 13.31
CA LYS A 139 -23.11 -15.56 12.16
C LYS A 139 -24.28 -14.58 12.29
N ILE A 140 -25.40 -15.02 12.88
CA ILE A 140 -26.57 -14.15 13.13
C ILE A 140 -26.22 -13.10 14.19
N THR A 141 -25.62 -13.50 15.32
CA THR A 141 -25.26 -12.57 16.41
C THR A 141 -24.13 -11.64 16.00
N GLU A 142 -23.20 -12.09 15.14
CA GLU A 142 -22.17 -11.24 14.55
C GLU A 142 -22.78 -10.16 13.64
N LYS A 143 -23.73 -10.54 12.77
CA LYS A 143 -24.49 -9.56 11.97
C LYS A 143 -25.26 -8.57 12.85
N ALA A 144 -25.89 -9.04 13.93
CA ALA A 144 -26.58 -8.18 14.88
C ALA A 144 -25.63 -7.19 15.56
N LYS A 145 -24.44 -7.63 15.99
CA LYS A 145 -23.39 -6.77 16.55
C LYS A 145 -22.90 -5.74 15.54
N THR A 146 -22.66 -6.15 14.29
CA THR A 146 -22.26 -5.22 13.21
C THR A 146 -23.35 -4.19 12.96
N LYS A 147 -24.62 -4.59 12.97
CA LYS A 147 -25.76 -3.67 12.83
C LYS A 147 -25.82 -2.66 13.99
N ALA A 148 -25.76 -3.13 15.24
CA ALA A 148 -25.79 -2.26 16.42
C ALA A 148 -24.60 -1.27 16.44
N ASN A 149 -23.40 -1.73 16.07
CA ASN A 149 -22.22 -0.86 15.93
C ASN A 149 -22.41 0.20 14.84
N LYS A 150 -23.02 -0.19 13.71
CA LYS A 150 -23.34 0.75 12.62
C LYS A 150 -24.33 1.81 13.09
N GLU A 151 -25.41 1.40 13.75
CA GLU A 151 -26.42 2.33 14.28
C GLU A 151 -25.83 3.32 15.30
N LEU A 152 -24.93 2.86 16.20
CA LEU A 152 -24.19 3.72 17.10
C LEU A 152 -23.24 4.69 16.36
N SER A 153 -22.63 4.24 15.26
CA SER A 153 -21.76 5.08 14.42
C SER A 153 -22.54 6.15 13.66
N ASP A 154 -23.68 5.78 13.11
CA ASP A 154 -24.61 6.66 12.40
C ASP A 154 -25.20 7.70 13.38
N PHE A 155 -25.55 7.27 14.60
CA PHE A 155 -25.95 8.17 15.69
C PHE A 155 -24.88 9.22 15.99
N LYS A 156 -23.63 8.80 16.23
CA LYS A 156 -22.53 9.75 16.51
C LYS A 156 -22.32 10.74 15.37
N THR A 157 -22.42 10.27 14.13
CA THR A 157 -22.33 11.13 12.94
C THR A 157 -23.46 12.16 12.87
N ARG A 158 -24.70 11.74 13.18
CA ARG A 158 -25.87 12.62 13.23
C ARG A 158 -25.73 13.68 14.32
N VAL A 159 -25.30 13.32 15.53
CA VAL A 159 -25.08 14.26 16.62
C VAL A 159 -23.96 15.25 16.28
N ALA A 160 -22.85 14.78 15.70
CA ALA A 160 -21.77 15.65 15.23
C ALA A 160 -22.24 16.62 14.13
N ARG A 161 -23.12 16.18 13.23
CA ARG A 161 -23.75 17.07 12.26
C ARG A 161 -24.64 18.11 12.94
N ASN A 162 -25.45 17.71 13.92
CA ASN A 162 -26.33 18.63 14.65
C ASN A 162 -25.53 19.74 15.37
N VAL A 163 -24.40 19.39 16.02
CA VAL A 163 -23.50 20.40 16.61
C VAL A 163 -22.98 21.38 15.54
N ARG A 164 -22.58 20.88 14.37
CA ARG A 164 -22.10 21.73 13.26
C ARG A 164 -23.20 22.63 12.67
N GLU A 165 -24.43 22.15 12.61
CA GLU A 165 -25.58 22.94 12.12
C GLU A 165 -25.93 24.06 13.11
N ILE A 166 -26.03 23.73 14.40
CA ILE A 166 -26.40 24.69 15.45
C ILE A 166 -25.28 25.71 15.71
N ALA A 167 -24.00 25.31 15.59
CA ALA A 167 -22.83 26.18 15.76
C ALA A 167 -22.16 26.56 14.43
N SER A 168 -22.92 26.66 13.33
CA SER A 168 -22.39 26.81 11.96
C SER A 168 -21.42 27.98 11.76
N SER A 169 -21.58 29.07 12.50
CA SER A 169 -20.66 30.23 12.45
C SER A 169 -19.33 30.03 13.17
N SER A 170 -19.15 28.92 13.89
CA SER A 170 -17.96 28.66 14.70
C SER A 170 -16.84 27.96 13.92
N THR A 171 -15.61 28.43 14.09
CA THR A 171 -14.40 27.77 13.59
C THR A 171 -14.16 26.39 14.21
N TYR A 172 -14.69 26.12 15.41
CA TYR A 172 -14.55 24.83 16.11
C TYR A 172 -15.31 23.68 15.43
N THR A 173 -16.19 23.99 14.46
CA THR A 173 -16.99 22.99 13.72
C THR A 173 -16.22 22.27 12.61
N GLN A 174 -15.15 22.86 12.07
CA GLN A 174 -14.44 22.34 10.89
C GLN A 174 -13.85 20.94 11.12
N SER A 175 -13.43 20.65 12.35
CA SER A 175 -12.90 19.34 12.77
C SER A 175 -13.85 18.56 13.69
N TYR A 176 -15.14 18.93 13.71
CA TYR A 176 -16.11 18.30 14.60
C TYR A 176 -16.73 17.04 13.96
N ASP A 177 -16.40 15.88 14.53
CA ASP A 177 -16.80 14.59 14.00
C ASP A 177 -17.32 13.63 15.08
N ALA A 178 -17.69 12.43 14.65
CA ALA A 178 -18.19 11.36 15.51
C ALA A 178 -17.22 10.94 16.64
N ARG A 179 -15.90 11.15 16.49
CA ARG A 179 -14.90 10.80 17.50
C ARG A 179 -14.96 11.76 18.69
N LYS A 180 -15.24 13.04 18.45
CA LYS A 180 -15.45 14.00 19.54
C LYS A 180 -16.68 13.62 20.35
N VAL A 181 -17.82 13.36 19.68
CA VAL A 181 -19.06 12.89 20.34
C VAL A 181 -18.81 11.65 21.21
N GLN A 182 -18.10 10.65 20.67
CA GLN A 182 -17.67 9.49 21.46
C GLN A 182 -16.83 9.89 22.67
N GLY A 183 -15.85 10.77 22.48
CA GLY A 183 -14.95 11.24 23.54
C GLY A 183 -15.69 11.97 24.67
N HIS A 184 -16.75 12.72 24.36
CA HIS A 184 -17.57 13.38 25.38
C HIS A 184 -18.37 12.38 26.21
N TYR A 185 -19.15 11.52 25.57
CA TYR A 185 -19.96 10.54 26.28
C TYR A 185 -19.14 9.46 27.01
N SER A 186 -17.90 9.19 26.58
CA SER A 186 -16.99 8.33 27.32
C SER A 186 -16.50 8.95 28.64
N LYS A 187 -16.52 10.29 28.77
CA LYS A 187 -15.99 11.02 29.94
C LYS A 187 -17.06 11.47 30.91
N ALA A 188 -18.26 11.80 30.42
CA ALA A 188 -19.31 12.35 31.24
C ALA A 188 -20.70 12.00 30.69
N SER A 189 -21.69 12.05 31.59
CA SER A 189 -23.11 12.11 31.23
C SER A 189 -23.54 13.57 31.14
N PHE A 190 -24.41 13.87 30.19
CA PHE A 190 -24.98 15.20 29.98
C PHE A 190 -26.45 15.15 30.37
N GLY A 191 -26.77 15.68 31.55
CA GLY A 191 -28.16 15.75 32.02
C GLY A 191 -28.88 16.98 31.47
N ALA A 192 -30.18 17.05 31.74
CA ALA A 192 -31.06 18.13 31.28
C ALA A 192 -30.61 19.52 31.78
N GLU A 193 -29.83 19.60 32.86
CA GLU A 193 -29.25 20.85 33.35
C GLU A 193 -28.25 21.53 32.39
N LYS A 194 -27.77 20.79 31.39
CA LYS A 194 -26.91 21.31 30.32
C LYS A 194 -27.68 21.81 29.11
N GLU A 195 -29.00 21.59 29.06
CA GLU A 195 -29.83 22.13 27.99
C GLU A 195 -30.01 23.63 28.15
N LEU A 196 -29.74 24.36 27.07
CA LEU A 196 -29.96 25.80 27.02
C LEU A 196 -31.43 26.08 26.68
N SER A 197 -31.99 27.15 27.26
CA SER A 197 -33.23 27.74 26.77
C SER A 197 -33.06 28.28 25.35
N GLU A 198 -34.14 28.49 24.61
CA GLU A 198 -34.07 29.09 23.26
C GLU A 198 -33.33 30.44 23.25
N GLU A 199 -33.57 31.28 24.27
CA GLU A 199 -32.87 32.55 24.45
C GLU A 199 -31.37 32.35 24.71
N GLY A 200 -31.02 31.39 25.56
CA GLY A 200 -29.63 31.03 25.84
C GLY A 200 -28.89 30.50 24.61
N LEU A 201 -29.58 29.70 23.79
CA LEU A 201 -29.02 29.19 22.54
C LEU A 201 -28.75 30.32 21.54
N LYS A 202 -29.73 31.19 21.30
CA LYS A 202 -29.58 32.37 20.42
C LYS A 202 -28.45 33.29 20.87
N LYS A 203 -28.31 33.52 22.18
CA LYS A 203 -27.21 34.33 22.74
C LYS A 203 -25.84 33.75 22.37
N ASN A 204 -25.62 32.46 22.59
CA ASN A 204 -24.34 31.82 22.29
C ASN A 204 -24.07 31.74 20.77
N GLN A 205 -25.09 31.51 19.95
CA GLN A 205 -24.98 31.59 18.49
C GLN A 205 -24.57 32.99 18.02
N GLY A 206 -25.14 34.04 18.63
CA GLY A 206 -24.77 35.42 18.37
C GLY A 206 -23.28 35.70 18.63
N ILE A 207 -22.72 35.20 19.74
CA ILE A 207 -21.29 35.33 20.07
C ILE A 207 -20.41 34.63 19.01
N LEU A 208 -20.81 33.45 18.53
CA LEU A 208 -20.07 32.72 17.51
C LEU A 208 -20.11 33.41 16.13
N ALA A 209 -21.17 34.17 15.84
CA ALA A 209 -21.32 34.90 14.59
C ALA A 209 -20.57 36.25 14.55
N GLN A 210 -20.04 36.72 15.69
CA GLN A 210 -19.25 37.95 15.74
C GLN A 210 -17.95 37.79 14.94
N ARG A 211 -17.60 38.83 14.17
CA ARG A 211 -16.32 38.92 13.43
C ARG A 211 -15.16 39.13 14.40
N GLU A 212 -13.96 38.75 13.97
CA GLU A 212 -12.75 38.98 14.78
C GLU A 212 -12.60 40.46 15.18
N PRO A 213 -12.22 40.74 16.43
CA PRO A 213 -11.90 42.08 16.89
C PRO A 213 -10.64 42.61 16.20
N LEU A 214 -10.47 43.94 16.21
CA LEU A 214 -9.27 44.58 15.67
C LEU A 214 -8.01 44.14 16.45
N PRO A 215 -6.85 43.95 15.77
CA PRO A 215 -5.61 43.50 16.42
C PRO A 215 -5.13 44.44 17.51
N THR A 216 -4.39 43.90 18.49
CA THR A 216 -3.82 44.71 19.57
C THR A 216 -2.84 45.76 19.07
N LEU A 217 -2.85 46.93 19.70
CA LEU A 217 -1.93 48.03 19.43
C LEU A 217 -0.77 48.04 20.44
N SER A 218 0.46 48.23 19.94
CA SER A 218 1.70 48.28 20.74
C SER A 218 2.20 49.70 21.04
N PHE A 219 1.40 50.72 20.75
CA PHE A 219 1.77 52.12 20.97
C PHE A 219 1.84 52.46 22.46
N SER A 220 2.89 53.18 22.85
CA SER A 220 3.07 53.71 24.20
C SER A 220 3.18 55.24 24.15
N PRO A 221 2.26 55.99 24.79
CA PRO A 221 2.29 57.45 24.83
C PRO A 221 3.32 58.00 25.84
N SER A 222 4.32 57.21 26.28
CA SER A 222 5.32 57.67 27.25
C SER A 222 6.46 58.45 26.61
N LEU A 223 6.97 59.46 27.32
CA LEU A 223 8.11 60.24 26.86
C LEU A 223 9.40 59.41 26.80
N PRO A 224 10.33 59.74 25.88
CA PRO A 224 11.63 59.10 25.83
C PRO A 224 12.36 59.18 27.19
N ALA A 225 12.85 58.03 27.65
CA ALA A 225 13.51 57.94 28.95
C ALA A 225 14.69 58.91 29.04
N GLY A 226 14.74 59.70 30.12
CA GLY A 226 15.81 60.67 30.37
C GLY A 226 15.63 62.03 29.68
N LEU A 227 14.64 62.22 28.80
CA LEU A 227 14.42 63.48 28.09
C LEU A 227 14.22 64.65 29.05
N VAL A 228 13.35 64.50 30.05
CA VAL A 228 13.07 65.53 31.06
C VAL A 228 14.34 65.89 31.85
N ARG A 229 15.15 64.89 32.20
CA ARG A 229 16.43 65.11 32.90
C ARG A 229 17.43 65.83 32.01
N TRP A 230 17.53 65.44 30.74
CA TRP A 230 18.37 66.10 29.75
C TRP A 230 17.96 67.55 29.53
N PHE A 231 16.66 67.83 29.45
CA PHE A 231 16.13 69.17 29.24
C PHE A 231 16.56 70.11 30.37
N LYS A 232 16.33 69.70 31.62
CA LYS A 232 16.73 70.46 32.82
C LYS A 232 18.24 70.63 32.91
N ALA A 233 19.01 69.57 32.67
CA ALA A 233 20.47 69.63 32.71
C ALA A 233 21.05 70.56 31.64
N SER A 234 20.48 70.55 30.44
CA SER A 234 20.93 71.39 29.32
C SER A 234 20.63 72.87 29.58
N GLN A 235 19.46 73.20 30.15
CA GLN A 235 19.19 74.57 30.59
C GLN A 235 20.24 75.07 31.60
N ALA A 236 20.64 74.23 32.56
CA ALA A 236 21.70 74.57 33.51
C ALA A 236 23.07 74.78 32.84
N LEU A 237 23.44 73.93 31.87
CA LEU A 237 24.71 74.04 31.12
C LEU A 237 24.84 75.36 30.34
N LEU A 238 23.74 75.88 29.78
CA LEU A 238 23.76 77.18 29.10
C LEU A 238 24.11 78.35 30.03
N SER A 239 23.80 78.22 31.32
CA SER A 239 24.05 79.25 32.35
C SER A 239 25.39 79.12 33.08
N GLN A 240 26.19 78.09 32.79
CA GLN A 240 27.44 77.81 33.50
C GLN A 240 28.62 78.65 32.93
N SER A 241 29.35 79.35 33.80
CA SER A 241 30.58 80.09 33.44
C SER A 241 31.81 79.18 33.38
N ILE A 242 32.68 79.37 32.37
CA ILE A 242 33.87 78.53 32.08
C ILE A 242 35.19 79.37 32.21
N SER A 243 35.16 80.58 32.79
CA SER A 243 36.26 81.55 32.65
C SER A 243 37.38 81.47 33.72
N GLY A 244 38.64 81.19 33.32
CA GLY A 244 39.89 81.38 34.10
C GLY A 244 40.79 82.52 33.58
N ILE A 245 41.69 83.05 34.43
CA ILE A 245 42.55 84.24 34.19
C ILE A 245 43.41 84.13 32.90
N ALA A 246 43.75 82.91 32.46
CA ALA A 246 44.50 82.65 31.24
C ALA A 246 43.69 82.84 29.93
N LEU A 247 42.36 83.00 30.00
CA LEU A 247 41.49 83.20 28.82
C LEU A 247 41.48 84.62 28.27
N LYS A 248 41.96 85.63 29.01
CA LYS A 248 41.98 87.02 28.52
C LYS A 248 42.79 87.19 27.23
N GLU A 249 43.82 86.34 27.03
CA GLU A 249 44.59 86.32 25.78
C GLU A 249 43.72 85.96 24.56
N PHE A 250 42.65 85.18 24.78
CA PHE A 250 41.76 84.67 23.74
C PHE A 250 40.37 85.31 23.77
N GLU A 251 40.17 86.40 24.53
CA GLU A 251 38.85 87.01 24.72
C GLU A 251 38.25 87.48 23.38
N ASP A 252 39.05 88.17 22.57
CA ASP A 252 38.65 88.66 21.24
C ASP A 252 38.56 87.54 20.17
N GLN A 253 39.06 86.33 20.45
CA GLN A 253 39.13 85.19 19.52
C GLN A 253 38.69 83.88 20.21
N SER A 254 37.62 83.95 21.01
CA SER A 254 37.15 82.82 21.83
C SER A 254 36.72 81.59 21.03
N ASP A 255 36.32 81.78 19.77
CA ASP A 255 36.00 80.72 18.82
C ASP A 255 37.24 79.91 18.37
N ALA A 256 38.45 80.49 18.48
CA ALA A 256 39.69 79.78 18.18
C ALA A 256 40.14 78.83 19.30
N LEU A 257 39.58 78.91 20.52
CA LEU A 257 40.03 78.12 21.68
C LEU A 257 40.05 76.62 21.42
N ARG A 258 39.00 76.08 20.77
CA ARG A 258 38.94 74.66 20.39
C ARG A 258 40.04 74.27 19.41
N TRP A 259 40.42 75.17 18.51
CA TRP A 259 41.53 74.95 17.58
C TRP A 259 42.87 74.97 18.32
N VAL A 260 43.06 75.90 19.26
CA VAL A 260 44.27 75.98 20.10
C VAL A 260 44.43 74.72 20.96
N GLU A 261 43.36 74.26 21.60
CA GLU A 261 43.35 73.02 22.41
C GLU A 261 43.75 71.81 21.58
N ARG A 262 43.10 71.61 20.42
CA ARG A 262 43.42 70.50 19.51
C ARG A 262 44.85 70.59 18.98
N GLY A 263 45.32 71.82 18.72
CA GLY A 263 46.70 72.09 18.36
C GLY A 263 47.66 71.61 19.44
N LEU A 264 47.45 72.01 20.69
CA LEU A 264 48.26 71.57 21.84
C LEU A 264 48.28 70.04 21.97
N HIS A 265 47.10 69.41 22.00
CA HIS A 265 46.99 67.95 22.14
C HIS A 265 47.72 67.21 21.02
N TYR A 266 47.59 67.65 19.76
CA TYR A 266 48.28 67.01 18.65
C TYR A 266 49.80 67.05 18.79
N HIS A 267 50.35 68.20 19.20
CA HIS A 267 51.80 68.35 19.40
C HIS A 267 52.31 67.52 20.59
N ASP A 268 51.50 67.35 21.63
CA ASP A 268 51.85 66.54 22.80
C ASP A 268 51.78 65.04 22.48
N GLU A 269 50.69 64.57 21.85
CA GLU A 269 50.51 63.14 21.49
C GLU A 269 51.56 62.64 20.49
N HIS A 270 51.94 63.47 19.52
CA HIS A 270 52.88 63.08 18.47
C HIS A 270 54.32 63.46 18.79
N SER A 271 54.58 64.05 19.97
CA SER A 271 55.90 64.51 20.41
C SER A 271 56.60 65.43 19.39
N VAL A 272 55.83 66.26 18.68
CA VAL A 272 56.36 67.19 17.67
C VAL A 272 56.89 68.41 18.39
N ALA A 273 58.21 68.63 18.39
CA ALA A 273 58.84 69.72 19.15
C ALA A 273 58.58 71.11 18.55
N ASP A 274 58.53 71.22 17.23
CA ASP A 274 58.30 72.48 16.51
C ASP A 274 56.82 72.71 16.25
N CYS A 275 56.39 73.97 16.23
CA CYS A 275 55.03 74.33 15.91
C CYS A 275 54.75 74.05 14.44
N LEU A 276 53.78 73.17 14.15
CA LEU A 276 53.38 72.81 12.79
C LEU A 276 52.75 73.97 12.00
N LEU A 277 52.36 75.07 12.67
CA LEU A 277 51.81 76.24 11.99
C LEU A 277 52.90 77.18 11.48
N CYS A 278 53.84 77.57 12.33
CA CYS A 278 54.85 78.59 12.00
C CYS A 278 56.27 78.04 11.81
N GLY A 279 56.51 76.75 12.12
CA GLY A 279 57.80 76.07 12.01
C GLY A 279 58.81 76.38 13.12
N ASN A 280 58.50 77.30 14.05
CA ASN A 280 59.38 77.64 15.16
C ASN A 280 59.31 76.59 16.29
N PRO A 281 60.35 76.47 17.14
CA PRO A 281 60.29 75.63 18.34
C PRO A 281 59.07 75.94 19.21
N PHE A 282 58.22 74.95 19.48
CA PHE A 282 57.06 75.10 20.34
C PHE A 282 57.47 74.89 21.79
N SER A 283 57.89 76.00 22.43
CA SER A 283 58.52 76.00 23.75
C SER A 283 57.65 75.34 24.83
N GLU A 284 58.32 74.64 25.75
CA GLU A 284 57.66 73.98 26.88
C GLU A 284 56.94 74.98 27.81
N GLU A 285 57.44 76.21 27.91
CA GLU A 285 56.77 77.29 28.64
C GLU A 285 55.40 77.63 28.06
N ARG A 286 55.29 77.76 26.73
CA ARG A 286 54.00 78.04 26.08
C ARG A 286 53.06 76.84 26.16
N ARG A 287 53.59 75.61 26.02
CA ARG A 287 52.81 74.39 26.23
C ARG A 287 52.25 74.33 27.65
N ALA A 288 53.07 74.61 28.67
CA ALA A 288 52.64 74.62 30.06
C ALA A 288 51.54 75.67 30.32
N GLN A 289 51.66 76.88 29.75
CA GLN A 289 50.59 77.89 29.82
C GLN A 289 49.27 77.40 29.22
N LEU A 290 49.32 76.78 28.03
CA LEU A 290 48.12 76.24 27.39
C LEU A 290 47.57 75.01 28.14
N ARG A 291 48.40 74.18 28.78
CA ARG A 291 47.95 73.06 29.63
C ARG A 291 47.25 73.54 30.91
N VAL A 292 47.64 74.69 31.45
CA VAL A 292 46.93 75.32 32.59
C VAL A 292 45.59 75.90 32.13
N LEU A 293 45.51 76.41 30.90
CA LEU A 293 44.27 76.91 30.31
C LEU A 293 43.28 75.78 30.02
N PHE A 294 43.73 74.71 29.36
CA PHE A 294 42.95 73.53 29.03
C PHE A 294 43.10 72.48 30.13
N ASP A 295 42.73 72.87 31.34
CA ASP A 295 42.74 71.97 32.48
C ASP A 295 41.59 70.96 32.43
N LYS A 296 41.49 70.17 33.50
CA LYS A 296 40.42 69.20 33.65
C LYS A 296 39.02 69.85 33.65
N SER A 297 38.87 71.07 34.18
CA SER A 297 37.57 71.75 34.26
C SER A 297 37.07 72.20 32.88
N TRP A 298 37.96 72.72 32.02
CA TRP A 298 37.65 73.02 30.62
C TRP A 298 37.19 71.76 29.88
N THR A 299 38.00 70.69 29.98
CA THR A 299 37.74 69.42 29.30
C THR A 299 36.41 68.81 29.74
N GLU A 300 36.10 68.83 31.04
CA GLU A 300 34.84 68.32 31.59
C GLU A 300 33.63 69.15 31.16
N ALA A 301 33.75 70.48 31.12
CA ALA A 301 32.66 71.37 30.71
C ALA A 301 32.37 71.25 29.20
N LEU A 302 33.41 71.20 28.35
CA LEU A 302 33.25 70.96 26.92
C LEU A 302 32.62 69.60 26.65
N ARG A 303 33.09 68.55 27.34
CA ARG A 303 32.53 67.21 27.22
C ARG A 303 31.06 67.15 27.63
N ALA A 304 30.68 67.86 28.71
CA ALA A 304 29.30 67.93 29.15
C ALA A 304 28.39 68.59 28.10
N LEU A 305 28.87 69.65 27.42
CA LEU A 305 28.14 70.31 26.34
C LEU A 305 28.02 69.43 25.09
N GLU A 306 29.10 68.74 24.68
CA GLU A 306 29.08 67.82 23.55
C GLU A 306 28.20 66.60 23.79
N ASP A 307 28.27 66.03 25.00
CA ASP A 307 27.40 64.92 25.42
C ASP A 307 25.93 65.39 25.49
N ALA A 308 25.66 66.60 25.98
CA ALA A 308 24.32 67.18 25.97
C ALA A 308 23.79 67.41 24.55
N ALA A 309 24.61 67.92 23.62
CA ALA A 309 24.24 68.07 22.21
C ALA A 309 23.87 66.71 21.58
N LYS A 310 24.73 65.71 21.77
CA LYS A 310 24.50 64.35 21.26
C LYS A 310 23.21 63.74 21.83
N ARG A 311 23.00 63.83 23.14
CA ARG A 311 21.76 63.35 23.80
C ARG A 311 20.53 64.10 23.33
N GLY A 312 20.65 65.41 23.05
CA GLY A 312 19.55 66.20 22.51
C GLY A 312 19.14 65.75 21.11
N GLN A 313 20.10 65.40 20.25
CA GLN A 313 19.81 64.82 18.93
C GLN A 313 19.07 63.47 19.07
N GLU A 314 19.51 62.60 19.99
CA GLU A 314 18.83 61.33 20.30
C GLU A 314 17.39 61.56 20.79
N HIS A 315 17.17 62.52 21.70
CA HIS A 315 15.84 62.85 22.21
C HIS A 315 14.93 63.48 21.15
N GLN A 316 15.46 64.35 20.29
CA GLN A 316 14.72 64.92 19.17
C GLN A 316 14.28 63.82 18.19
N GLN A 317 15.15 62.86 17.88
CA GLN A 317 14.80 61.72 17.04
C GLN A 317 13.74 60.83 17.71
N ALA A 318 13.88 60.55 19.01
CA ALA A 318 12.92 59.74 19.76
C ALA A 318 11.52 60.38 19.81
N LEU A 319 11.43 61.72 19.96
CA LEU A 319 10.15 62.42 19.89
C LEU A 319 9.50 62.34 18.50
N ARG A 320 10.29 62.42 17.42
CA ARG A 320 9.78 62.25 16.06
C ARG A 320 9.23 60.83 15.84
N GLU A 321 9.88 59.82 16.41
CA GLU A 321 9.41 58.44 16.33
C GLU A 321 8.15 58.21 17.16
N LEU A 322 8.09 58.79 18.36
CA LEU A 322 6.88 58.78 19.19
C LEU A 322 5.69 59.40 18.45
N TYR A 323 5.90 60.53 17.78
CA TYR A 323 4.85 61.17 16.97
C TYR A 323 4.40 60.30 15.78
N ARG A 324 5.32 59.60 15.11
CA ARG A 324 5.02 58.74 13.96
C ARG A 324 4.32 57.44 14.33
N SER A 325 4.53 56.94 15.54
CA SER A 325 3.99 55.67 16.02
C SER A 325 2.54 55.74 16.52
N ILE A 326 1.93 56.93 16.52
CA ILE A 326 0.55 57.15 16.95
C ILE A 326 -0.42 56.36 16.04
N PRO A 327 -1.26 55.46 16.60
CA PRO A 327 -2.23 54.68 15.82
C PRO A 327 -3.28 55.55 15.14
N LYS A 328 -3.81 55.09 14.01
CA LYS A 328 -4.95 55.74 13.33
C LYS A 328 -6.26 55.38 14.02
N GLU A 329 -7.24 56.26 13.93
CA GLU A 329 -8.58 56.08 14.53
C GLU A 329 -9.30 54.81 14.03
N ALA A 330 -9.07 54.44 12.78
CA ALA A 330 -9.63 53.24 12.17
C ALA A 330 -9.09 51.94 12.81
N GLU A 331 -7.93 51.99 13.47
CA GLU A 331 -7.29 50.85 14.12
C GLU A 331 -7.85 50.56 15.51
N VAL A 332 -8.67 51.48 16.07
CA VAL A 332 -9.33 51.33 17.37
C VAL A 332 -10.77 50.83 17.20
N THR A 333 -11.23 50.03 18.16
CA THR A 333 -12.59 49.47 18.23
C THR A 333 -13.64 50.58 18.22
N GLY A 334 -14.79 50.31 17.61
CA GLY A 334 -15.85 51.33 17.45
C GLY A 334 -16.29 51.96 18.77
N GLU A 335 -16.35 51.19 19.86
CA GLU A 335 -16.73 51.66 21.20
C GLU A 335 -15.74 52.66 21.80
N GLU A 336 -14.45 52.53 21.51
CA GLU A 336 -13.39 53.36 22.10
C GLU A 336 -12.84 54.43 21.13
N ARG A 337 -13.31 54.42 19.87
CA ARG A 337 -12.80 55.27 18.79
C ARG A 337 -12.98 56.76 19.06
N GLU A 338 -14.12 57.17 19.59
CA GLU A 338 -14.40 58.58 19.87
C GLU A 338 -13.44 59.12 20.95
N ALA A 339 -13.32 58.41 22.07
CA ALA A 339 -12.42 58.76 23.16
C ALA A 339 -10.95 58.76 22.71
N PHE A 340 -10.54 57.79 21.89
CA PHE A 340 -9.17 57.74 21.34
C PHE A 340 -8.87 58.94 20.44
N THR A 341 -9.80 59.30 19.55
CA THR A 341 -9.64 60.39 18.58
C THR A 341 -9.40 61.73 19.28
N GLN A 342 -10.16 62.02 20.33
CA GLN A 342 -10.02 63.25 21.11
C GLN A 342 -8.66 63.32 21.81
N ASN A 343 -8.27 62.25 22.52
CA ASN A 343 -7.01 62.22 23.26
C ASN A 343 -5.78 62.21 22.33
N ARG A 344 -5.90 61.60 21.15
CA ARG A 344 -4.85 61.61 20.11
C ARG A 344 -4.53 63.04 19.64
N ALA A 345 -5.54 63.87 19.39
CA ALA A 345 -5.33 65.25 18.94
C ALA A 345 -4.60 66.12 19.99
N LEU A 346 -4.94 65.92 21.28
CA LEU A 346 -4.26 66.59 22.39
C LEU A 346 -2.80 66.14 22.52
N PHE A 347 -2.55 64.83 22.41
CA PHE A 347 -1.21 64.26 22.43
C PHE A 347 -0.32 64.78 21.30
N GLU A 348 -0.84 64.81 20.08
CA GLU A 348 -0.11 65.33 18.92
C GLU A 348 0.31 66.79 19.09
N THR A 349 -0.57 67.62 19.65
CA THR A 349 -0.29 69.02 19.94
C THR A 349 0.80 69.15 21.01
N ALA A 350 0.70 68.40 22.10
CA ALA A 350 1.67 68.44 23.18
C ALA A 350 3.08 68.00 22.73
N ILE A 351 3.20 66.89 21.99
CA ILE A 351 4.48 66.39 21.50
C ILE A 351 5.13 67.34 20.49
N LYS A 352 4.34 68.00 19.64
CA LYS A 352 4.86 69.03 18.72
C LYS A 352 5.48 70.19 19.49
N GLN A 353 4.78 70.73 20.49
CA GLN A 353 5.28 71.82 21.33
C GLN A 353 6.59 71.43 22.02
N LEU A 354 6.63 70.28 22.69
CA LEU A 354 7.87 69.79 23.33
C LEU A 354 9.00 69.60 22.31
N GLY A 355 8.69 69.08 21.12
CA GLY A 355 9.66 68.89 20.04
C GLY A 355 10.30 70.19 19.54
N VAL A 356 9.54 71.28 19.50
CA VAL A 356 10.06 72.63 19.18
C VAL A 356 11.04 73.08 20.27
N CYS A 357 10.62 73.04 21.55
CA CYS A 357 11.47 73.46 22.67
C CYS A 357 12.75 72.62 22.80
N VAL A 358 12.68 71.29 22.57
CA VAL A 358 13.85 70.41 22.53
C VAL A 358 14.80 70.80 21.39
N GLY A 359 14.25 71.15 20.21
CA GLY A 359 15.04 71.60 19.07
C GLY A 359 15.75 72.94 19.31
N GLU A 360 15.06 73.90 19.91
CA GLU A 360 15.63 75.20 20.30
C GLU A 360 16.73 75.03 21.35
N LEU A 361 16.50 74.19 22.37
CA LEU A 361 17.46 73.92 23.45
C LEU A 361 18.71 73.22 22.91
N LEU A 362 18.53 72.22 22.04
CA LEU A 362 19.63 71.54 21.37
C LEU A 362 20.48 72.52 20.55
N LYS A 363 19.85 73.40 19.77
CA LYS A 363 20.56 74.40 18.96
C LYS A 363 21.38 75.34 19.84
N SER A 364 20.83 75.79 20.96
CA SER A 364 21.56 76.64 21.91
C SER A 364 22.77 75.91 22.52
N ILE A 365 22.62 74.62 22.86
CA ILE A 365 23.73 73.78 23.36
C ILE A 365 24.80 73.57 22.29
N GLU A 366 24.43 73.31 21.03
CA GLU A 366 25.40 73.16 19.93
C GLU A 366 26.19 74.45 19.69
N VAL A 367 25.53 75.61 19.75
CA VAL A 367 26.20 76.92 19.67
C VAL A 367 27.15 77.11 20.85
N ARG A 368 26.74 76.78 22.08
CA ARG A 368 27.60 76.86 23.27
C ARG A 368 28.75 75.85 23.22
N ALA A 369 28.56 74.66 22.68
CA ALA A 369 29.62 73.66 22.52
C ALA A 369 30.68 74.07 21.48
N ALA A 370 30.28 74.80 20.44
CA ALA A 370 31.19 75.35 19.44
C ALA A 370 32.03 76.51 20.01
N ASN A 371 31.44 77.34 20.88
CA ASN A 371 32.13 78.41 21.59
C ASN A 371 31.80 78.38 23.11
N PRO A 372 32.55 77.60 23.91
CA PRO A 372 32.24 77.31 25.31
C PRO A 372 32.17 78.53 26.24
N THR A 373 32.84 79.62 25.91
CA THR A 373 32.89 80.82 26.76
C THR A 373 31.83 81.86 26.40
N LYS A 374 31.23 81.77 25.20
CA LYS A 374 30.26 82.76 24.71
C LYS A 374 28.87 82.55 25.29
N GLU A 375 28.33 83.52 26.04
CA GLU A 375 26.95 83.50 26.54
C GLU A 375 25.93 83.31 25.41
N VAL A 376 25.00 82.38 25.60
CA VAL A 376 23.94 82.05 24.64
C VAL A 376 22.60 82.40 25.27
N GLU A 377 21.90 83.37 24.70
CA GLU A 377 20.54 83.72 25.11
C GLU A 377 19.54 82.68 24.61
N VAL A 378 18.63 82.26 25.48
CA VAL A 378 17.49 81.41 25.13
C VAL A 378 16.42 82.27 24.46
N THR A 379 15.97 81.89 23.27
CA THR A 379 14.98 82.61 22.46
C THR A 379 13.89 81.65 21.96
N GLY A 380 12.77 82.18 21.44
CA GLY A 380 11.70 81.37 20.84
C GLY A 380 10.70 80.81 21.87
N GLU A 381 10.01 79.72 21.50
CA GLU A 381 9.01 79.08 22.36
C GLU A 381 9.61 78.58 23.68
N LEU A 382 10.90 78.21 23.68
CA LEU A 382 11.65 77.77 24.84
C LEU A 382 11.76 78.84 25.95
N ALA A 383 11.74 80.12 25.61
CA ALA A 383 11.88 81.20 26.60
C ALA A 383 10.68 81.26 27.56
N ASP A 384 9.47 80.99 27.05
CA ASP A 384 8.21 81.02 27.79
C ASP A 384 7.70 79.61 28.18
N PHE A 385 8.50 78.57 27.92
CA PHE A 385 8.10 77.17 28.12
C PHE A 385 8.27 76.71 29.57
N ASP A 386 7.15 76.52 30.27
CA ASP A 386 7.10 75.90 31.60
C ASP A 386 7.00 74.37 31.47
N LEU A 387 8.15 73.71 31.64
CA LEU A 387 8.27 72.25 31.57
C LEU A 387 7.43 71.53 32.64
N GLU A 388 7.33 72.06 33.86
CA GLU A 388 6.60 71.38 34.95
C GLU A 388 5.10 71.42 34.71
N LYS A 389 4.58 72.58 34.29
CA LYS A 389 3.18 72.73 33.90
C LYS A 389 2.86 71.82 32.71
N TRP A 390 3.71 71.81 31.68
CA TRP A 390 3.52 70.97 30.50
C TRP A 390 3.52 69.47 30.86
N LEU A 391 4.40 69.02 31.77
CA LEU A 391 4.45 67.63 32.23
C LEU A 391 3.16 67.19 32.94
N ALA A 392 2.57 68.07 33.76
CA ALA A 392 1.32 67.79 34.45
C ALA A 392 0.15 67.62 33.46
N GLU A 393 0.05 68.50 32.47
CA GLU A 393 -0.98 68.44 31.41
C GLU A 393 -0.79 67.18 30.54
N TYR A 394 0.45 66.87 30.16
CA TYR A 394 0.78 65.68 29.38
C TYR A 394 0.44 64.38 30.11
N GLY A 395 0.71 64.30 31.43
CA GLY A 395 0.42 63.10 32.22
C GLY A 395 -1.08 62.72 32.24
N ALA A 396 -1.99 63.70 32.13
CA ALA A 396 -3.42 63.42 32.00
C ALA A 396 -3.76 62.80 30.63
N ILE A 397 -3.18 63.34 29.56
CA ILE A 397 -3.35 62.85 28.18
C ILE A 397 -2.79 61.43 28.02
N GLU A 398 -1.59 61.20 28.56
CA GLU A 398 -0.91 59.89 28.55
C GLU A 398 -1.79 58.81 29.18
N ASN A 399 -2.32 59.07 30.39
CA ASN A 399 -3.17 58.12 31.11
C ASN A 399 -4.47 57.81 30.36
N ALA A 400 -5.12 58.82 29.77
CA ALA A 400 -6.36 58.62 29.02
C ALA A 400 -6.15 57.72 27.79
N LEU A 401 -5.03 57.91 27.07
CA LEU A 401 -4.66 57.05 25.94
C LEU A 401 -4.35 55.61 26.40
N ILE A 402 -3.60 55.43 27.49
CA ILE A 402 -3.29 54.10 28.04
C ILE A 402 -4.56 53.33 28.39
N VAL A 403 -5.54 53.96 29.07
CA VAL A 403 -6.80 53.31 29.44
C VAL A 403 -7.58 52.87 28.21
N THR A 404 -7.67 53.73 27.20
CA THR A 404 -8.42 53.47 25.96
C THR A 404 -7.79 52.31 25.18
N LEU A 405 -6.46 52.30 25.03
CA LEU A 405 -5.72 51.24 24.36
C LEU A 405 -5.80 49.91 25.11
N LYS A 406 -5.80 49.94 26.44
CA LYS A 406 -5.97 48.74 27.26
C LYS A 406 -7.33 48.09 27.02
N LYS A 407 -8.43 48.85 27.06
CA LYS A 407 -9.77 48.30 26.80
C LYS A 407 -9.88 47.68 25.40
N HIS A 408 -9.33 48.36 24.40
CA HIS A 408 -9.24 47.83 23.04
C HIS A 408 -8.48 46.49 23.00
N ASN A 409 -7.30 46.42 23.62
CA ASN A 409 -6.48 45.20 23.66
C ASN A 409 -7.15 44.07 24.48
N ASP A 410 -7.85 44.40 25.57
CA ASP A 410 -8.59 43.44 26.40
C ASP A 410 -9.75 42.79 25.63
N ALA A 411 -10.43 43.56 24.77
CA ALA A 411 -11.47 43.02 23.88
C ALA A 411 -10.90 41.99 22.89
N PHE A 412 -9.71 42.22 22.34
CA PHE A 412 -9.03 41.26 21.46
C PHE A 412 -8.61 39.98 22.20
N THR A 413 -7.99 40.12 23.39
CA THR A 413 -7.48 38.97 24.14
C THR A 413 -8.58 38.05 24.69
N SER A 414 -9.72 38.61 25.08
CA SER A 414 -10.84 37.85 25.66
C SER A 414 -11.78 37.22 24.62
N PHE A 415 -11.77 37.70 23.38
CA PHE A 415 -12.70 37.26 22.33
C PHE A 415 -12.61 35.77 22.02
N ALA A 416 -11.40 35.23 21.83
CA ALA A 416 -11.20 33.81 21.54
C ALA A 416 -11.72 32.91 22.67
N ALA A 417 -11.55 33.33 23.93
CA ALA A 417 -12.05 32.62 25.09
C ALA A 417 -13.59 32.64 25.16
N MET A 418 -14.21 33.78 24.86
CA MET A 418 -15.67 33.89 24.79
C MET A 418 -16.28 33.01 23.70
N GLN A 419 -15.70 33.00 22.49
CA GLN A 419 -16.17 32.13 21.41
C GLN A 419 -16.02 30.64 21.77
N LYS A 420 -14.94 30.27 22.45
CA LYS A 420 -14.72 28.89 22.92
C LYS A 420 -15.75 28.46 23.96
N ASP A 421 -16.04 29.33 24.94
CA ASP A 421 -17.05 29.06 25.96
C ASP A 421 -18.46 28.94 25.37
N ALA A 422 -18.82 29.85 24.45
CA ALA A 422 -20.09 29.80 23.74
C ALA A 422 -20.27 28.49 22.93
N PHE A 423 -19.21 28.06 22.22
CA PHE A 423 -19.21 26.77 21.53
C PHE A 423 -19.39 25.60 22.50
N THR A 424 -18.65 25.59 23.61
CA THR A 424 -18.71 24.51 24.62
C THR A 424 -20.11 24.36 25.23
N LYS A 425 -20.81 25.48 25.45
CA LYS A 425 -22.20 25.48 25.94
C LYS A 425 -23.18 24.91 24.92
N ILE A 426 -23.04 25.27 23.64
CA ILE A 426 -23.87 24.72 22.56
C ILE A 426 -23.63 23.22 22.39
N GLU A 427 -22.36 22.79 22.42
CA GLU A 427 -22.00 21.39 22.38
C GLU A 427 -22.66 20.60 23.53
N ALA A 428 -22.54 21.08 24.77
CA ALA A 428 -23.14 20.43 25.92
C ALA A 428 -24.68 20.32 25.81
N HIS A 429 -25.34 21.34 25.27
CA HIS A 429 -26.79 21.32 25.01
C HIS A 429 -27.18 20.22 24.02
N VAL A 430 -26.47 20.11 22.88
CA VAL A 430 -26.77 19.08 21.89
C VAL A 430 -26.52 17.68 22.43
N LEU A 431 -25.45 17.50 23.23
CA LEU A 431 -25.14 16.23 23.87
C LEU A 431 -26.19 15.83 24.93
N ALA A 432 -26.69 16.78 25.71
CA ALA A 432 -27.76 16.54 26.68
C ALA A 432 -29.05 16.06 26.02
N ALA A 433 -29.48 16.75 24.95
CA ALA A 433 -30.68 16.39 24.19
C ALA A 433 -30.62 14.98 23.55
N ASN A 434 -29.42 14.42 23.37
CA ASN A 434 -29.19 13.11 22.77
C ASN A 434 -28.72 12.03 23.77
N GLN A 435 -28.69 12.33 25.08
CA GLN A 435 -28.19 11.42 26.11
C GLN A 435 -29.00 10.11 26.21
N GLY A 436 -30.33 10.19 26.05
CA GLY A 436 -31.21 9.01 26.07
C GLY A 436 -30.93 8.05 24.92
N ASP A 437 -30.77 8.57 23.70
CA ASP A 437 -30.41 7.79 22.52
C ASP A 437 -29.02 7.14 22.67
N TRP A 438 -28.03 7.89 23.19
CA TRP A 438 -26.70 7.34 23.49
C TRP A 438 -26.77 6.12 24.40
N ASN A 439 -27.52 6.23 25.51
CA ASN A 439 -27.68 5.14 26.46
C ASN A 439 -28.33 3.92 25.81
N ARG A 440 -29.35 4.12 24.96
CA ARG A 440 -30.00 3.04 24.21
C ARG A 440 -29.01 2.34 23.27
N PHE A 441 -28.37 3.08 22.38
CA PHE A 441 -27.45 2.46 21.40
C PHE A 441 -26.24 1.80 22.06
N GLN A 442 -25.74 2.36 23.17
CA GLN A 442 -24.66 1.73 23.95
C GLN A 442 -25.13 0.41 24.58
N LYS A 443 -26.38 0.36 25.09
CA LYS A 443 -26.98 -0.88 25.60
C LYS A 443 -27.14 -1.92 24.48
N ASP A 444 -27.67 -1.53 23.33
CA ASP A 444 -27.88 -2.44 22.19
C ASP A 444 -26.55 -3.08 21.72
N VAL A 445 -25.46 -2.30 21.69
CA VAL A 445 -24.11 -2.82 21.38
C VAL A 445 -23.63 -3.81 22.45
N ARG A 446 -23.82 -3.51 23.74
CA ARG A 446 -23.44 -4.42 24.84
C ARG A 446 -24.22 -5.71 24.83
N ASP A 447 -25.53 -5.64 24.60
CA ASP A 447 -26.41 -6.80 24.55
C ASP A 447 -26.05 -7.69 23.35
N ALA A 448 -25.80 -7.09 22.18
CA ALA A 448 -25.34 -7.83 21.00
C ALA A 448 -23.93 -8.42 21.18
N GLU A 449 -23.01 -7.72 21.84
CA GLU A 449 -21.68 -8.24 22.15
C GLU A 449 -21.75 -9.43 23.12
N THR A 450 -22.60 -9.36 24.13
CA THR A 450 -22.82 -10.44 25.09
C THR A 450 -23.41 -11.67 24.39
N ALA A 451 -24.42 -11.48 23.54
CA ALA A 451 -25.00 -12.55 22.74
C ALA A 451 -23.97 -13.21 21.79
N LEU A 452 -23.10 -12.41 21.16
CA LEU A 452 -22.02 -12.94 20.32
C LEU A 452 -21.00 -13.74 21.15
N LYS A 453 -20.57 -13.23 22.31
CA LYS A 453 -19.63 -13.96 23.19
C LYS A 453 -20.20 -15.31 23.64
N THR A 454 -21.49 -15.36 23.97
CA THR A 454 -22.17 -16.62 24.31
C THR A 454 -22.18 -17.58 23.13
N ALA A 455 -22.60 -17.13 21.94
CA ALA A 455 -22.62 -17.97 20.74
C ALA A 455 -21.22 -18.50 20.36
N GLN A 456 -20.19 -17.65 20.45
CA GLN A 456 -18.79 -18.04 20.21
C GLN A 456 -18.29 -19.07 21.23
N LYS A 457 -18.67 -18.93 22.50
CA LYS A 457 -18.33 -19.91 23.54
C LYS A 457 -18.96 -21.27 23.26
N ASP A 458 -20.23 -21.28 22.85
CA ASP A 458 -20.96 -22.50 22.51
C ASP A 458 -20.38 -23.18 21.25
N GLU A 459 -20.08 -22.39 20.20
CA GLU A 459 -19.42 -22.88 18.98
C GLU A 459 -18.04 -23.45 19.30
N LYS A 460 -17.25 -22.76 20.12
CA LYS A 460 -15.93 -23.24 20.54
C LYS A 460 -16.04 -24.54 21.33
N GLY A 461 -16.95 -24.63 22.30
CA GLY A 461 -17.15 -25.85 23.08
C GLY A 461 -17.52 -27.05 22.21
N LEU A 462 -18.41 -26.86 21.23
CA LEU A 462 -18.77 -27.92 20.26
C LEU A 462 -17.62 -28.26 19.31
N THR A 463 -16.80 -27.29 18.92
CA THR A 463 -15.63 -27.50 18.06
C THR A 463 -14.54 -28.28 18.79
N ASP A 464 -14.24 -27.90 20.04
CA ASP A 464 -13.27 -28.57 20.90
C ASP A 464 -13.74 -30.01 21.17
N ARG A 465 -15.03 -30.22 21.48
CA ARG A 465 -15.60 -31.56 21.67
C ARG A 465 -15.59 -32.40 20.40
N GLN A 466 -15.87 -31.80 19.25
CA GLN A 466 -15.75 -32.46 17.94
C GLN A 466 -14.31 -32.89 17.69
N LEU A 467 -13.32 -32.06 18.05
CA LEU A 467 -11.91 -32.36 17.90
C LEU A 467 -11.46 -33.48 18.84
N GLU A 468 -11.90 -33.46 20.10
CA GLU A 468 -11.67 -34.54 21.07
C GLU A 468 -12.21 -35.87 20.54
N LEU A 469 -13.49 -35.93 20.18
CA LEU A 469 -14.11 -37.13 19.62
C LEU A 469 -13.43 -37.56 18.32
N ARG A 470 -13.05 -36.61 17.47
CA ARG A 470 -12.28 -36.88 16.25
C ARG A 470 -10.96 -37.56 16.58
N ASN A 471 -10.21 -37.07 17.57
CA ASN A 471 -8.95 -37.66 18.01
C ASN A 471 -9.14 -39.04 18.65
N ASP A 472 -10.17 -39.21 19.47
CA ASP A 472 -10.53 -40.50 20.07
C ASP A 472 -10.95 -41.54 19.02
N LEU A 473 -11.54 -41.09 17.91
CA LEU A 473 -11.93 -41.92 16.78
C LEU A 473 -10.79 -42.20 15.78
N GLN A 474 -9.60 -41.58 15.95
CA GLN A 474 -8.44 -41.87 15.09
C GLN A 474 -7.88 -43.26 15.38
N ASP A 475 -8.02 -44.16 14.43
CA ASP A 475 -7.22 -45.38 14.37
C ASP A 475 -6.11 -45.19 13.32
N ASN A 476 -4.99 -44.64 13.79
CA ASN A 476 -3.82 -44.41 12.94
C ASN A 476 -3.27 -45.75 12.37
N GLY A 477 -3.53 -46.90 13.00
CA GLY A 477 -3.12 -48.21 12.47
C GLY A 477 -3.80 -48.53 11.13
N VAL A 478 -5.13 -48.39 11.06
CA VAL A 478 -5.91 -48.65 9.83
C VAL A 478 -5.50 -47.70 8.69
N GLY A 479 -5.21 -46.44 9.01
CA GLY A 479 -4.70 -45.48 8.03
C GLY A 479 -3.32 -45.86 7.47
N ALA A 480 -2.40 -46.30 8.34
CA ALA A 480 -1.07 -46.77 7.96
C ALA A 480 -1.14 -47.99 7.03
N ASP A 481 -1.99 -48.97 7.35
CA ASP A 481 -2.15 -50.18 6.54
C ASP A 481 -2.68 -49.87 5.13
N LYS A 482 -3.70 -49.02 5.00
CA LYS A 482 -4.22 -48.60 3.69
C LYS A 482 -3.19 -47.82 2.87
N MET A 483 -2.41 -46.95 3.49
CA MET A 483 -1.32 -46.26 2.77
C MET A 483 -0.24 -47.24 2.32
N ASN A 484 0.13 -48.19 3.17
CA ASN A 484 1.11 -49.22 2.82
C ASN A 484 0.66 -50.02 1.59
N GLU A 485 -0.61 -50.44 1.53
CA GLU A 485 -1.16 -51.13 0.36
C GLU A 485 -1.04 -50.30 -0.93
N LEU A 486 -1.35 -48.99 -0.85
CA LEU A 486 -1.25 -48.09 -2.00
C LEU A 486 0.20 -47.85 -2.42
N ILE A 487 1.10 -47.64 -1.46
CA ILE A 487 2.53 -47.41 -1.72
C ILE A 487 3.15 -48.63 -2.37
N TRP A 488 2.86 -49.84 -1.86
CA TRP A 488 3.37 -51.08 -2.44
C TRP A 488 2.79 -51.34 -3.84
N ALA A 489 1.52 -51.00 -4.07
CA ALA A 489 0.93 -51.06 -5.40
C ALA A 489 1.53 -50.03 -6.36
N TYR A 490 1.91 -48.85 -5.87
CA TYR A 490 2.53 -47.80 -6.68
C TYR A 490 3.97 -48.15 -7.06
N LEU A 491 4.77 -48.58 -6.08
CA LEU A 491 6.20 -48.86 -6.25
C LEU A 491 6.47 -50.24 -6.86
N GLY A 492 5.55 -51.20 -6.68
CA GLY A 492 5.75 -52.59 -7.09
C GLY A 492 6.64 -53.41 -6.14
N HIS A 493 7.11 -52.81 -5.04
CA HIS A 493 7.92 -53.45 -4.00
C HIS A 493 7.57 -52.93 -2.60
N LYS A 494 8.04 -53.62 -1.55
CA LYS A 494 7.73 -53.31 -0.14
C LYS A 494 8.89 -52.69 0.63
N GLU A 495 9.73 -51.89 -0.04
CA GLU A 495 10.91 -51.28 0.59
C GLU A 495 10.59 -50.05 1.45
N LEU A 496 9.33 -49.61 1.48
CA LEU A 496 8.85 -48.56 2.35
C LEU A 496 7.63 -49.03 3.11
N ARG A 497 7.59 -48.70 4.40
CA ARG A 497 6.45 -48.97 5.27
C ARG A 497 6.19 -47.80 6.20
N LEU A 498 4.94 -47.39 6.29
CA LEU A 498 4.44 -46.44 7.27
C LEU A 498 3.98 -47.20 8.52
N ILE A 499 4.43 -46.74 9.69
CA ILE A 499 3.97 -47.22 10.99
C ILE A 499 3.36 -46.04 11.74
N ALA A 500 2.22 -46.25 12.37
CA ALA A 500 1.57 -45.25 13.20
C ALA A 500 2.43 -44.91 14.44
N GLU A 501 2.64 -43.62 14.67
CA GLU A 501 3.31 -43.06 15.86
C GLU A 501 2.46 -41.91 16.42
N ALA A 502 2.74 -41.47 17.65
CA ALA A 502 2.06 -40.33 18.25
C ALA A 502 2.13 -39.10 17.34
N GLY A 503 0.98 -38.63 16.85
CA GLY A 503 0.88 -37.47 15.96
C GLY A 503 1.03 -37.75 14.45
N GLY A 504 1.32 -38.98 14.02
CA GLY A 504 1.35 -39.31 12.58
C GLY A 504 1.94 -40.66 12.21
N TYR A 505 2.80 -40.67 11.19
CA TYR A 505 3.45 -41.88 10.69
C TYR A 505 4.96 -41.72 10.56
N LYS A 506 5.70 -42.79 10.89
CA LYS A 506 7.11 -42.95 10.53
C LYS A 506 7.26 -43.79 9.28
N ILE A 507 8.13 -43.35 8.38
CA ILE A 507 8.49 -44.02 7.13
C ILE A 507 9.77 -44.81 7.38
N LEU A 508 9.66 -46.14 7.34
CA LEU A 508 10.75 -47.05 7.64
C LEU A 508 11.10 -47.92 6.43
N ARG A 509 12.37 -48.33 6.36
CA ARG A 509 12.83 -49.43 5.50
C ARG A 509 12.49 -50.79 6.16
N PRO A 510 12.48 -51.92 5.42
CA PRO A 510 12.20 -53.25 5.99
C PRO A 510 13.14 -53.64 7.14
N SER A 511 14.35 -53.05 7.18
CA SER A 511 15.31 -53.22 8.27
C SER A 511 14.91 -52.56 9.60
N GLY A 512 13.79 -51.83 9.64
CA GLY A 512 13.32 -51.09 10.80
C GLY A 512 13.95 -49.71 10.99
N LYS A 513 14.89 -49.31 10.12
CA LYS A 513 15.53 -47.99 10.16
C LYS A 513 14.68 -46.92 9.47
N PRO A 514 14.74 -45.64 9.91
CA PRO A 514 14.14 -44.52 9.20
C PRO A 514 14.61 -44.41 7.75
N ALA A 515 13.68 -44.13 6.83
CA ALA A 515 13.98 -43.96 5.42
C ALA A 515 14.46 -42.52 5.13
N THR A 516 15.70 -42.19 5.51
CA THR A 516 16.29 -40.85 5.33
C THR A 516 16.70 -40.57 3.88
N GLU A 517 17.00 -41.61 3.11
CA GLU A 517 17.43 -41.53 1.70
C GLU A 517 16.30 -42.02 0.77
N LEU A 518 15.28 -41.18 0.57
CA LEU A 518 14.19 -41.44 -0.38
C LEU A 518 14.53 -40.84 -1.75
N SER A 519 14.42 -41.64 -2.80
CA SER A 519 14.47 -41.17 -4.19
C SER A 519 13.31 -40.23 -4.51
N GLU A 520 13.43 -39.45 -5.58
CA GLU A 520 12.35 -38.56 -6.03
C GLU A 520 11.06 -39.34 -6.34
N GLY A 521 11.19 -40.52 -6.95
CA GLY A 521 10.06 -41.41 -7.21
C GLY A 521 9.37 -41.93 -5.96
N GLU A 522 10.13 -42.28 -4.93
CA GLU A 522 9.58 -42.70 -3.64
C GLU A 522 8.85 -41.55 -2.93
N ARG A 523 9.42 -40.33 -2.92
CA ARG A 523 8.77 -39.14 -2.34
C ARG A 523 7.45 -38.84 -3.05
N THR A 524 7.43 -38.88 -4.38
CA THR A 524 6.22 -38.68 -5.19
C THR A 524 5.20 -39.80 -4.95
N ALA A 525 5.63 -41.06 -4.90
CA ALA A 525 4.75 -42.20 -4.63
C ALA A 525 4.06 -42.09 -3.26
N VAL A 526 4.85 -41.88 -2.20
CA VAL A 526 4.35 -41.81 -0.83
C VAL A 526 3.42 -40.61 -0.67
N SER A 527 3.80 -39.44 -1.19
CA SER A 527 2.97 -38.24 -1.09
C SER A 527 1.65 -38.35 -1.87
N PHE A 528 1.68 -38.94 -3.06
CA PHE A 528 0.46 -39.15 -3.85
C PHE A 528 -0.45 -40.21 -3.22
N CYS A 529 0.10 -41.32 -2.71
CA CYS A 529 -0.69 -42.34 -2.00
C CYS A 529 -1.30 -41.79 -0.70
N TYR A 530 -0.56 -40.94 0.01
CA TYR A 530 -1.04 -40.22 1.17
C TYR A 530 -2.23 -39.33 0.82
N PHE A 531 -2.12 -38.53 -0.26
CA PHE A 531 -3.23 -37.73 -0.77
C PHE A 531 -4.44 -38.59 -1.12
N LEU A 532 -4.25 -39.67 -1.88
CA LEU A 532 -5.33 -40.59 -2.27
C LEU A 532 -6.02 -41.24 -1.06
N THR A 533 -5.29 -41.48 0.04
CA THR A 533 -5.88 -42.03 1.26
C THR A 533 -6.82 -41.03 1.94
N GLN A 534 -6.59 -39.72 1.80
CA GLN A 534 -7.45 -38.68 2.38
C GLN A 534 -8.85 -38.64 1.76
N LEU A 535 -9.02 -39.12 0.53
CA LEU A 535 -10.31 -39.13 -0.18
C LEU A 535 -11.38 -39.92 0.58
N ALA A 536 -10.97 -41.00 1.27
CA ALA A 536 -11.87 -41.85 2.07
C ALA A 536 -11.70 -41.64 3.58
N ALA A 537 -10.85 -40.70 3.99
CA ALA A 537 -10.65 -40.34 5.38
C ALA A 537 -11.71 -39.35 5.87
N GLU A 538 -11.80 -39.18 7.19
CA GLU A 538 -12.61 -38.12 7.82
C GLU A 538 -14.12 -38.14 7.48
N GLY A 539 -14.67 -39.29 7.08
CA GLY A 539 -16.10 -39.44 6.79
C GLY A 539 -16.57 -38.76 5.50
N ARG A 540 -15.64 -38.36 4.63
CA ARG A 540 -15.93 -37.74 3.34
C ARG A 540 -16.69 -38.71 2.43
N LYS A 541 -17.68 -38.18 1.71
CA LYS A 541 -18.33 -38.92 0.61
C LYS A 541 -17.55 -38.65 -0.67
N VAL A 542 -16.98 -39.71 -1.25
CA VAL A 542 -16.16 -39.62 -2.45
C VAL A 542 -16.90 -38.90 -3.57
N GLU A 543 -18.22 -39.10 -3.68
CA GLU A 543 -19.11 -38.52 -4.69
C GLU A 543 -19.29 -37.01 -4.59
N GLU A 544 -18.93 -36.39 -3.46
CA GLU A 544 -19.02 -34.94 -3.24
C GLU A 544 -17.66 -34.23 -3.44
N LEU A 545 -16.57 -34.99 -3.63
CA LEU A 545 -15.21 -34.44 -3.68
C LEU A 545 -14.89 -33.72 -4.98
N VAL A 546 -14.21 -32.57 -4.82
CA VAL A 546 -13.55 -31.81 -5.87
C VAL A 546 -12.05 -31.93 -5.66
N LEU A 547 -11.37 -32.54 -6.63
CA LEU A 547 -9.93 -32.81 -6.56
C LEU A 547 -9.18 -31.94 -7.57
N VAL A 548 -8.10 -31.31 -7.12
CA VAL A 548 -7.12 -30.64 -7.97
C VAL A 548 -5.79 -31.34 -7.81
N ILE A 549 -5.23 -31.85 -8.91
CA ILE A 549 -4.00 -32.65 -8.91
C ILE A 549 -3.00 -31.99 -9.85
N ASP A 550 -1.97 -31.36 -9.28
CA ASP A 550 -0.87 -30.71 -10.01
C ASP A 550 0.33 -31.65 -10.14
N ASP A 551 0.63 -32.05 -11.37
CA ASP A 551 1.75 -32.90 -11.75
C ASP A 551 1.98 -34.08 -10.77
N PRO A 552 1.08 -35.09 -10.74
CA PRO A 552 1.15 -36.20 -9.79
C PRO A 552 2.37 -37.12 -10.02
N ILE A 553 3.19 -36.84 -11.03
CA ILE A 553 4.36 -37.60 -11.42
C ILE A 553 5.47 -36.61 -11.79
N SER A 554 6.61 -36.71 -11.14
CA SER A 554 7.81 -35.93 -11.48
C SER A 554 8.79 -36.77 -12.30
N SER A 555 8.94 -36.50 -13.60
CA SER A 555 9.98 -37.10 -14.49
C SER A 555 10.24 -38.63 -14.43
N LEU A 556 9.33 -39.43 -13.86
CA LEU A 556 9.58 -40.84 -13.53
C LEU A 556 9.64 -41.79 -14.73
N ASP A 557 10.28 -42.94 -14.49
CA ASP A 557 10.19 -44.17 -15.28
C ASP A 557 8.74 -44.53 -15.66
N THR A 558 8.58 -45.15 -16.83
CA THR A 558 7.34 -45.58 -17.45
C THR A 558 6.47 -46.44 -16.53
N ALA A 559 7.08 -47.27 -15.67
CA ALA A 559 6.35 -48.09 -14.70
C ALA A 559 5.57 -47.23 -13.69
N ALA A 560 6.25 -46.31 -12.99
CA ALA A 560 5.63 -45.44 -11.99
C ALA A 560 4.53 -44.55 -12.59
N ARG A 561 4.72 -44.06 -13.82
CA ARG A 561 3.67 -43.30 -14.54
C ARG A 561 2.39 -44.11 -14.75
N THR A 562 2.54 -45.38 -15.10
CA THR A 562 1.40 -46.29 -15.32
C THR A 562 0.64 -46.57 -14.04
N TYR A 563 1.36 -46.81 -12.93
CA TYR A 563 0.74 -47.02 -11.62
C TYR A 563 0.06 -45.78 -11.08
N ALA A 564 0.69 -44.61 -11.17
CA ALA A 564 0.10 -43.33 -10.79
C ALA A 564 -1.22 -43.07 -11.52
N TYR A 565 -1.23 -43.26 -12.84
CA TYR A 565 -2.44 -43.16 -13.65
C TYR A 565 -3.53 -44.15 -13.21
N SER A 566 -3.16 -45.42 -13.02
CA SER A 566 -4.10 -46.48 -12.62
C SER A 566 -4.73 -46.20 -11.25
N LEU A 567 -3.93 -45.81 -10.27
CA LEU A 567 -4.39 -45.46 -8.93
C LEU A 567 -5.27 -44.21 -8.95
N MET A 568 -4.83 -43.15 -9.63
CA MET A 568 -5.59 -41.90 -9.77
C MET A 568 -6.96 -42.19 -10.39
N THR A 569 -7.01 -42.82 -11.56
CA THR A 569 -8.28 -43.08 -12.26
C THR A 569 -9.22 -43.97 -11.45
N ARG A 570 -8.69 -45.03 -10.82
CA ARG A 570 -9.48 -45.93 -9.96
C ARG A 570 -10.09 -45.21 -8.75
N MET A 571 -9.28 -44.44 -8.03
CA MET A 571 -9.70 -43.83 -6.75
C MET A 571 -10.53 -42.57 -6.93
N THR A 572 -10.32 -41.83 -8.02
CA THR A 572 -11.03 -40.56 -8.30
C THR A 572 -12.26 -40.72 -9.18
N LYS A 573 -12.54 -41.93 -9.69
CA LYS A 573 -13.64 -42.21 -10.64
C LYS A 573 -15.00 -41.68 -10.19
N LYS A 574 -15.30 -41.77 -8.89
CA LYS A 574 -16.59 -41.37 -8.31
C LYS A 574 -16.65 -39.90 -7.90
N CYS A 575 -15.52 -39.19 -7.88
CA CYS A 575 -15.48 -37.80 -7.43
C CYS A 575 -16.34 -36.86 -8.28
N ALA A 576 -16.99 -35.90 -7.63
CA ALA A 576 -17.81 -34.88 -8.29
C ALA A 576 -17.00 -34.14 -9.36
N GLN A 577 -15.75 -33.82 -9.06
CA GLN A 577 -14.85 -33.15 -9.99
C GLN A 577 -13.40 -33.58 -9.81
N VAL A 578 -12.68 -33.74 -10.92
CA VAL A 578 -11.24 -34.02 -10.96
C VAL A 578 -10.61 -33.08 -11.98
N ILE A 579 -9.71 -32.22 -11.51
CA ILE A 579 -8.93 -31.27 -12.30
C ILE A 579 -7.47 -31.72 -12.26
N VAL A 580 -6.94 -32.19 -13.38
CA VAL A 580 -5.56 -32.65 -13.50
C VAL A 580 -4.75 -31.62 -14.28
N LEU A 581 -3.67 -31.12 -13.69
CA LEU A 581 -2.70 -30.27 -14.36
C LEU A 581 -1.45 -31.09 -14.65
N THR A 582 -0.94 -31.04 -15.88
CA THR A 582 0.33 -31.72 -16.18
C THR A 582 1.15 -31.11 -17.31
N HIS A 583 2.47 -31.30 -17.24
CA HIS A 583 3.40 -31.04 -18.36
C HIS A 583 3.81 -32.31 -19.13
N ASN A 584 3.51 -33.50 -18.62
CA ASN A 584 3.93 -34.76 -19.23
C ASN A 584 2.94 -35.18 -20.33
N THR A 585 3.38 -35.20 -21.59
CA THR A 585 2.51 -35.51 -22.75
C THR A 585 1.94 -36.92 -22.72
N SER A 586 2.73 -37.91 -22.31
CA SER A 586 2.27 -39.29 -22.21
C SER A 586 1.18 -39.44 -21.14
N PHE A 587 1.38 -38.85 -19.95
CA PHE A 587 0.38 -38.87 -18.89
C PHE A 587 -0.87 -38.08 -19.29
N MET A 588 -0.69 -36.91 -19.91
CA MET A 588 -1.76 -36.11 -20.51
C MET A 588 -2.61 -36.93 -21.48
N ASN A 589 -2.01 -37.71 -22.39
CA ASN A 589 -2.75 -38.58 -23.31
C ASN A 589 -3.53 -39.69 -22.59
N MET A 590 -2.96 -40.30 -21.55
CA MET A 590 -3.65 -41.32 -20.75
C MET A 590 -4.90 -40.72 -20.06
N VAL A 591 -4.75 -39.57 -19.40
CA VAL A 591 -5.84 -38.87 -18.72
C VAL A 591 -6.89 -38.37 -19.72
N LYS A 592 -6.46 -37.78 -20.84
CA LYS A 592 -7.32 -37.32 -21.94
C LYS A 592 -8.22 -38.45 -22.42
N ARG A 593 -7.63 -39.62 -22.71
CA ARG A 593 -8.36 -40.80 -23.17
C ARG A 593 -9.38 -41.28 -22.13
N GLU A 594 -9.02 -41.33 -20.85
CA GLU A 594 -9.96 -41.72 -19.79
C GLU A 594 -11.14 -40.76 -19.69
N PHE A 595 -10.86 -39.45 -19.68
CA PHE A 595 -11.91 -38.43 -19.58
C PHE A 595 -12.82 -38.43 -20.80
N GLN A 596 -12.26 -38.62 -22.00
CA GLN A 596 -13.05 -38.82 -23.22
C GLN A 596 -13.90 -40.09 -23.15
N ASN A 597 -13.38 -41.21 -22.63
CA ASN A 597 -14.13 -42.45 -22.49
C ASN A 597 -15.28 -42.33 -21.50
N LEU A 598 -15.06 -41.68 -20.34
CA LEU A 598 -16.10 -41.43 -19.35
C LEU A 598 -17.21 -40.55 -19.92
N HIS A 599 -16.83 -39.48 -20.62
CA HIS A 599 -17.77 -38.59 -21.29
C HIS A 599 -18.59 -39.30 -22.38
N ARG A 600 -17.98 -40.17 -23.20
CA ARG A 600 -18.72 -40.96 -24.19
C ARG A 600 -19.71 -41.95 -23.57
N ARG A 601 -19.46 -42.42 -22.34
CA ARG A 601 -20.36 -43.35 -21.62
C ARG A 601 -21.60 -42.64 -21.07
N ASP A 602 -21.45 -41.43 -20.57
CA ASP A 602 -22.54 -40.63 -20.00
C ASP A 602 -22.15 -39.15 -20.02
N GLU A 603 -22.53 -38.45 -21.09
CA GLU A 603 -22.22 -37.03 -21.29
C GLU A 603 -22.87 -36.14 -20.23
N SER A 604 -24.09 -36.49 -19.79
CA SER A 604 -24.86 -35.74 -18.80
C SER A 604 -24.18 -35.74 -17.43
N LYS A 605 -23.55 -36.86 -17.07
CA LYS A 605 -22.85 -37.03 -15.80
C LYS A 605 -21.40 -36.58 -15.86
N TRP A 606 -20.71 -36.83 -16.97
CA TRP A 606 -19.26 -36.64 -17.09
C TRP A 606 -18.92 -35.58 -18.14
N GLY A 607 -19.27 -34.32 -17.87
CA GLY A 607 -18.77 -33.20 -18.66
C GLY A 607 -17.24 -33.17 -18.67
N LYS A 608 -16.65 -32.93 -19.85
CA LYS A 608 -15.19 -32.86 -20.04
C LYS A 608 -14.74 -31.45 -20.45
N ALA A 609 -13.55 -31.06 -19.98
CA ALA A 609 -12.83 -29.88 -20.45
C ALA A 609 -11.37 -30.25 -20.70
N LEU A 610 -10.87 -29.97 -21.91
CA LEU A 610 -9.47 -30.17 -22.30
C LEU A 610 -8.88 -28.79 -22.57
N LEU A 611 -8.03 -28.31 -21.67
CA LEU A 611 -7.50 -26.96 -21.67
C LEU A 611 -5.98 -26.97 -21.77
N SER A 612 -5.40 -25.83 -22.15
CA SER A 612 -3.96 -25.61 -22.17
C SER A 612 -3.57 -24.28 -21.56
N LEU A 613 -2.39 -24.23 -20.96
CA LEU A 613 -1.75 -22.99 -20.51
C LEU A 613 -0.77 -22.51 -21.58
N GLU A 614 -1.08 -21.36 -22.17
CA GLU A 614 -0.20 -20.69 -23.11
C GLU A 614 0.54 -19.57 -22.42
N CYS A 615 1.84 -19.76 -22.19
CA CYS A 615 2.71 -18.76 -21.59
C CYS A 615 3.61 -18.15 -22.66
N ARG A 616 3.26 -16.94 -23.09
CA ARG A 616 3.90 -16.20 -24.18
C ARG A 616 4.67 -15.00 -23.63
N ASP A 617 5.57 -14.45 -24.44
CA ASP A 617 6.15 -13.14 -24.17
C ASP A 617 5.05 -12.07 -24.22
N SER A 618 5.06 -11.14 -23.26
CA SER A 618 4.11 -10.03 -23.19
C SER A 618 4.35 -8.97 -24.28
N GLY A 619 5.53 -8.96 -24.90
CA GLY A 619 5.96 -7.92 -25.83
C GLY A 619 6.35 -6.60 -25.15
N VAL A 620 6.27 -6.53 -23.82
CA VAL A 620 6.64 -5.36 -23.01
C VAL A 620 7.68 -5.79 -21.97
N GLY A 621 8.94 -5.44 -22.23
CA GLY A 621 10.06 -5.89 -21.39
C GLY A 621 10.35 -7.39 -21.54
N ASP A 622 10.95 -8.00 -20.53
CA ASP A 622 11.30 -9.43 -20.49
C ASP A 622 10.24 -10.26 -19.72
N GLU A 623 8.98 -9.80 -19.74
CA GLU A 623 7.90 -10.41 -18.96
C GLU A 623 7.10 -11.42 -19.77
N ARG A 624 6.79 -12.57 -19.15
CA ARG A 624 5.93 -13.61 -19.72
C ARG A 624 4.53 -13.57 -19.12
N VAL A 625 3.52 -13.79 -19.95
CA VAL A 625 2.10 -13.79 -19.57
C VAL A 625 1.44 -15.12 -19.95
N THR A 626 0.68 -15.68 -19.01
CA THR A 626 -0.07 -16.93 -19.16
C THR A 626 -1.56 -16.68 -19.39
N SER A 627 -2.15 -17.44 -20.31
CA SER A 627 -3.60 -17.56 -20.50
C SER A 627 -4.06 -19.02 -20.45
N LEU A 628 -5.25 -19.26 -19.91
CA LEU A 628 -5.94 -20.56 -20.00
C LEU A 628 -6.83 -20.59 -21.25
N VAL A 629 -6.56 -21.52 -22.15
CA VAL A 629 -7.25 -21.63 -23.45
C VAL A 629 -7.76 -23.05 -23.68
N GLN A 630 -8.62 -23.23 -24.68
CA GLN A 630 -8.99 -24.56 -25.16
C GLN A 630 -7.75 -25.29 -25.69
N MET A 631 -7.62 -26.58 -25.36
CA MET A 631 -6.52 -27.39 -25.88
C MET A 631 -6.58 -27.45 -27.41
N HIS A 632 -5.43 -27.27 -28.06
CA HIS A 632 -5.36 -27.25 -29.52
C HIS A 632 -5.93 -28.55 -30.12
N LYS A 633 -6.74 -28.43 -31.20
CA LYS A 633 -7.46 -29.55 -31.82
C LYS A 633 -6.55 -30.73 -32.18
N LEU A 634 -5.30 -30.46 -32.58
CA LEU A 634 -4.34 -31.51 -32.89
C LEU A 634 -3.99 -32.37 -31.66
N LEU A 635 -3.81 -31.77 -30.48
CA LEU A 635 -3.56 -32.52 -29.24
C LEU A 635 -4.81 -33.26 -28.76
N VAL A 636 -5.99 -32.73 -29.06
CA VAL A 636 -7.28 -33.37 -28.72
C VAL A 636 -7.55 -34.59 -29.59
N ASN A 637 -7.34 -34.47 -30.91
CA ASN A 637 -7.75 -35.45 -31.91
C ASN A 637 -6.69 -36.54 -32.14
N TYR A 638 -5.40 -36.22 -31.93
CA TYR A 638 -4.32 -37.15 -32.21
C TYR A 638 -3.54 -37.48 -30.94
N ASP A 639 -3.36 -38.79 -30.69
CA ASP A 639 -2.60 -39.29 -29.55
C ASP A 639 -1.10 -39.41 -29.84
N SER A 640 -0.72 -39.40 -31.12
CA SER A 640 0.65 -39.48 -31.57
C SER A 640 0.87 -38.65 -32.82
N GLU A 641 2.13 -38.29 -33.07
CA GLU A 641 2.53 -37.66 -34.32
C GLU A 641 2.21 -38.56 -35.53
N TYR A 642 2.37 -39.88 -35.39
CA TYR A 642 2.02 -40.85 -36.43
C TYR A 642 0.55 -40.74 -36.86
N HIS A 643 -0.38 -40.66 -35.90
CA HIS A 643 -1.81 -40.51 -36.20
C HIS A 643 -2.10 -39.19 -36.94
N TYR A 644 -1.46 -38.11 -36.52
CA TYR A 644 -1.59 -36.82 -37.19
C TYR A 644 -1.06 -36.85 -38.62
N LEU A 645 0.15 -37.38 -38.83
CA LEU A 645 0.76 -37.49 -40.16
C LEU A 645 -0.07 -38.39 -41.07
N PHE A 646 -0.59 -39.51 -40.58
CA PHE A 646 -1.47 -40.38 -41.36
C PHE A 646 -2.72 -39.62 -41.81
N HIS A 647 -3.41 -38.91 -40.90
CA HIS A 647 -4.59 -38.12 -41.27
C HIS A 647 -4.24 -37.02 -42.28
N LEU A 648 -3.15 -36.28 -42.06
CA LEU A 648 -2.72 -35.19 -42.94
C LEU A 648 -2.46 -35.69 -44.37
N VAL A 649 -1.69 -36.76 -44.51
CA VAL A 649 -1.32 -37.35 -45.80
C VAL A 649 -2.54 -38.03 -46.45
N HIS A 650 -3.33 -38.77 -45.68
CA HIS A 650 -4.54 -39.44 -46.16
C HIS A 650 -5.61 -38.46 -46.65
N SER A 651 -5.84 -37.37 -45.91
CA SER A 651 -6.78 -36.32 -46.29
C SER A 651 -6.35 -35.63 -47.58
N ALA A 652 -5.05 -35.30 -47.71
CA ALA A 652 -4.51 -34.72 -48.93
C ALA A 652 -4.64 -35.66 -50.13
N ALA A 653 -4.33 -36.95 -49.96
CA ALA A 653 -4.46 -37.97 -50.98
C ALA A 653 -5.93 -38.19 -51.42
N THR A 654 -6.87 -38.17 -50.48
CA THR A 654 -8.27 -38.47 -50.76
C THR A 654 -9.03 -37.28 -51.33
N THR A 655 -8.80 -36.07 -50.79
CA THR A 655 -9.52 -34.86 -51.20
C THR A 655 -8.85 -34.13 -52.37
N ARG A 656 -7.61 -34.51 -52.70
CA ARG A 656 -6.73 -33.83 -53.67
C ARG A 656 -6.57 -32.33 -53.36
N LYS A 657 -6.59 -31.97 -52.08
CA LYS A 657 -6.45 -30.60 -51.58
C LYS A 657 -5.58 -30.58 -50.32
N THR A 658 -4.73 -29.57 -50.21
CA THR A 658 -3.95 -29.34 -48.99
C THR A 658 -3.54 -27.87 -48.90
N ASP A 659 -3.54 -27.31 -47.69
CA ASP A 659 -2.94 -26.01 -47.38
C ASP A 659 -1.45 -26.16 -46.97
N LYS A 660 -0.95 -27.39 -46.90
CA LYS A 660 0.41 -27.75 -46.48
C LYS A 660 1.27 -28.27 -47.64
N LEU A 661 1.08 -27.75 -48.85
CA LEU A 661 1.74 -28.22 -50.07
C LEU A 661 3.23 -28.51 -49.87
N PHE A 662 4.01 -27.51 -49.45
CA PHE A 662 5.47 -27.63 -49.29
C PHE A 662 5.91 -28.55 -48.14
N LEU A 663 5.01 -28.87 -47.20
CA LEU A 663 5.30 -29.76 -46.08
C LEU A 663 4.79 -31.19 -46.30
N LEU A 664 3.97 -31.41 -47.32
CA LEU A 664 3.31 -32.69 -47.56
C LEU A 664 4.31 -33.80 -47.91
N PRO A 665 5.36 -33.59 -48.73
CA PRO A 665 6.39 -34.61 -48.95
C PRO A 665 7.14 -35.00 -47.69
N ASN A 666 7.51 -34.02 -46.85
CA ASN A 666 8.15 -34.25 -45.55
C ASN A 666 7.25 -35.06 -44.60
N ALA A 667 5.96 -34.70 -44.54
CA ALA A 667 4.97 -35.44 -43.76
C ALA A 667 4.79 -36.88 -44.27
N THR A 668 4.76 -37.07 -45.60
CA THR A 668 4.62 -38.38 -46.25
C THR A 668 5.84 -39.25 -45.98
N ARG A 669 7.05 -38.69 -46.11
CA ARG A 669 8.29 -39.38 -45.77
C ARG A 669 8.29 -39.83 -44.32
N LYS A 670 8.06 -38.90 -43.38
CA LYS A 670 8.09 -39.19 -41.96
C LYS A 670 7.04 -40.24 -41.57
N LEU A 671 5.85 -40.18 -42.17
CA LEU A 671 4.82 -41.21 -42.02
C LEU A 671 5.32 -42.59 -42.47
N LEU A 672 5.94 -42.66 -43.65
CA LEU A 672 6.48 -43.91 -44.20
C LEU A 672 7.66 -44.44 -43.39
N GLU A 673 8.57 -43.59 -42.90
CA GLU A 673 9.67 -43.99 -42.02
C GLU A 673 9.14 -44.62 -40.73
N MET A 674 8.15 -43.98 -40.10
CA MET A 674 7.51 -44.51 -38.89
C MET A 674 6.77 -45.83 -39.17
N PHE A 675 6.06 -45.93 -40.30
CA PHE A 675 5.38 -47.17 -40.69
C PHE A 675 6.36 -48.31 -41.00
N ALA A 676 7.42 -48.00 -41.75
CA ALA A 676 8.47 -48.93 -42.14
C ALA A 676 9.18 -49.56 -40.94
N THR A 677 9.30 -48.82 -39.83
CA THR A 677 9.85 -49.34 -38.57
C THR A 677 9.06 -50.55 -38.04
N PHE A 678 7.75 -50.63 -38.32
CA PHE A 678 6.90 -51.74 -37.89
C PHE A 678 6.84 -52.89 -38.90
N CYS A 679 6.80 -52.59 -40.21
CA CYS A 679 6.67 -53.63 -41.23
C CYS A 679 8.03 -54.24 -41.65
N SER A 680 9.09 -53.45 -41.70
CA SER A 680 10.47 -53.87 -42.03
C SER A 680 11.45 -53.72 -40.86
N PRO A 681 11.24 -54.43 -39.73
CA PRO A 681 12.14 -54.33 -38.59
C PRO A 681 13.56 -54.78 -38.96
N GLY A 682 14.57 -54.03 -38.53
CA GLY A 682 15.99 -54.34 -38.78
C GLY A 682 16.57 -53.74 -40.07
N ARG A 683 15.80 -52.95 -40.83
CA ARG A 683 16.29 -52.16 -41.97
C ARG A 683 16.52 -50.70 -41.54
N PRO A 684 17.78 -50.25 -41.33
CA PRO A 684 18.05 -48.91 -40.80
C PRO A 684 17.93 -47.80 -41.86
N LYS A 685 18.00 -48.14 -43.15
CA LYS A 685 17.90 -47.17 -44.26
C LYS A 685 16.48 -47.16 -44.82
N PHE A 686 15.92 -45.98 -44.99
CA PHE A 686 14.56 -45.77 -45.52
C PHE A 686 14.33 -46.45 -46.87
N ALA A 687 15.25 -46.28 -47.82
CA ALA A 687 15.16 -46.89 -49.15
C ALA A 687 15.15 -48.42 -49.11
N ASP A 688 15.99 -49.03 -48.25
CA ASP A 688 16.04 -50.49 -48.09
C ASP A 688 14.75 -51.02 -47.47
N ALA A 689 14.17 -50.29 -46.50
CA ALA A 689 12.94 -50.68 -45.82
C ALA A 689 11.72 -50.62 -46.74
N LEU A 690 11.59 -49.60 -47.60
CA LEU A 690 10.53 -49.58 -48.60
C LEU A 690 10.76 -50.63 -49.70
N GLY A 691 12.02 -50.78 -50.13
CA GLY A 691 12.41 -51.69 -51.21
C GLY A 691 12.12 -53.17 -50.92
N GLU A 692 12.08 -53.57 -49.65
CA GLU A 692 11.68 -54.93 -49.24
C GLU A 692 10.30 -55.34 -49.78
N TYR A 693 9.40 -54.36 -49.98
CA TYR A 693 8.05 -54.60 -50.49
C TYR A 693 7.88 -54.33 -51.98
N HIS A 694 8.97 -54.10 -52.73
CA HIS A 694 8.93 -53.81 -54.16
C HIS A 694 8.04 -54.81 -54.92
N ASP A 695 8.30 -56.11 -54.76
CA ASP A 695 7.56 -57.14 -55.52
C ASP A 695 6.09 -57.25 -55.12
N LYS A 696 5.73 -56.83 -53.90
CA LYS A 696 4.36 -56.83 -53.39
C LYS A 696 3.54 -55.68 -53.98
N VAL A 697 4.18 -54.53 -54.26
CA VAL A 697 3.47 -53.31 -54.69
C VAL A 697 3.77 -52.90 -56.13
N LYS A 698 4.67 -53.59 -56.86
CA LYS A 698 5.12 -53.25 -58.22
C LYS A 698 3.99 -53.03 -59.24
N ASP A 699 2.86 -53.72 -59.08
CA ASP A 699 1.71 -53.60 -59.99
C ASP A 699 0.77 -52.43 -59.60
N LYS A 700 1.04 -51.75 -58.48
CA LYS A 700 0.23 -50.67 -57.91
C LYS A 700 0.97 -49.35 -57.82
N LEU A 701 2.27 -49.35 -57.55
CA LEU A 701 3.11 -48.16 -57.45
C LEU A 701 4.61 -48.49 -57.66
N ASP A 702 5.39 -47.49 -58.08
CA ASP A 702 6.85 -47.56 -58.14
C ASP A 702 7.46 -47.08 -56.83
N VAL A 703 8.06 -48.02 -56.08
CA VAL A 703 8.67 -47.77 -54.76
C VAL A 703 9.87 -46.83 -54.86
N ARG A 704 10.68 -46.93 -55.93
CA ARG A 704 11.85 -46.06 -56.12
C ARG A 704 11.43 -44.65 -56.47
N ALA A 705 10.38 -44.51 -57.27
CA ALA A 705 9.81 -43.19 -57.57
C ALA A 705 9.23 -42.53 -56.31
N LEU A 706 8.48 -43.29 -55.49
CA LEU A 706 7.96 -42.82 -54.21
C LEU A 706 9.08 -42.39 -53.26
N GLU A 707 10.09 -43.25 -53.06
CA GLU A 707 11.25 -42.97 -52.22
C GLU A 707 11.96 -41.70 -52.68
N ARG A 708 12.33 -41.62 -53.97
CA ARG A 708 13.05 -40.48 -54.52
C ARG A 708 12.26 -39.17 -54.38
N LEU A 709 10.97 -39.19 -54.67
CA LEU A 709 10.11 -38.00 -54.62
C LEU A 709 10.00 -37.46 -53.19
N VAL A 710 9.71 -38.33 -52.21
CA VAL A 710 9.63 -37.86 -50.82
C VAL A 710 11.03 -37.58 -50.24
N GLN A 711 12.08 -38.21 -50.74
CA GLN A 711 13.46 -37.99 -50.28
C GLN A 711 13.99 -36.61 -50.70
N ILE A 712 13.82 -36.23 -51.98
CA ILE A 712 14.29 -34.95 -52.53
C ILE A 712 13.54 -33.79 -51.88
N GLU A 713 12.21 -33.86 -51.86
CA GLU A 713 11.34 -32.77 -51.42
C GLU A 713 11.25 -32.62 -49.89
N SER A 714 11.87 -33.52 -49.12
CA SER A 714 11.91 -33.44 -47.65
C SER A 714 13.10 -32.67 -47.10
N HIS A 715 14.12 -32.37 -47.93
CA HIS A 715 15.35 -31.68 -47.52
C HIS A 715 15.44 -30.30 -48.19
N GLY A 716 15.67 -29.25 -47.40
CA GLY A 716 15.94 -27.92 -47.96
C GLY A 716 17.40 -27.83 -48.41
N THR A 717 17.67 -27.76 -49.71
CA THR A 717 19.02 -27.50 -50.22
C THR A 717 19.15 -26.06 -50.70
N ILE A 718 20.15 -25.33 -50.20
CA ILE A 718 20.56 -24.01 -50.74
C ILE A 718 20.92 -24.12 -52.24
N ASP A 719 21.45 -25.27 -52.66
CA ASP A 719 21.75 -25.60 -54.07
C ASP A 719 20.52 -25.96 -54.93
N GLY A 720 19.35 -26.10 -54.30
CA GLY A 720 18.07 -26.43 -54.96
C GLY A 720 17.37 -25.23 -55.60
N LEU A 721 17.84 -24.00 -55.34
CA LEU A 721 17.42 -22.80 -56.04
C LEU A 721 17.96 -22.84 -57.49
N GLY A 722 17.27 -23.58 -58.36
CA GLY A 722 17.45 -23.53 -59.82
C GLY A 722 17.89 -24.82 -60.53
N THR A 723 18.07 -25.94 -59.82
CA THR A 723 18.48 -27.23 -60.44
C THR A 723 17.42 -28.33 -60.41
N LEU A 724 16.38 -28.19 -59.58
CA LEU A 724 15.25 -29.12 -59.49
C LEU A 724 13.96 -28.39 -59.94
N PRO A 725 13.03 -29.08 -60.64
CA PRO A 725 11.74 -28.49 -61.00
C PRO A 725 10.95 -28.11 -59.73
N ASP A 726 10.19 -27.00 -59.80
CA ASP A 726 9.35 -26.55 -58.69
C ASP A 726 8.34 -27.63 -58.31
N LEU A 727 8.28 -28.00 -57.02
CA LEU A 727 7.28 -28.94 -56.49
C LEU A 727 5.86 -28.44 -56.80
N THR A 728 5.15 -29.18 -57.64
CA THR A 728 3.76 -28.87 -57.96
C THR A 728 2.79 -29.45 -56.93
N LEU A 729 1.60 -28.85 -56.83
CA LEU A 729 0.49 -29.40 -56.05
C LEU A 729 0.16 -30.84 -56.48
N GLU A 730 0.24 -31.11 -57.78
CA GLU A 730 -0.06 -32.43 -58.31
C GLU A 730 1.00 -33.46 -57.90
N GLU A 731 2.29 -33.13 -57.94
CA GLU A 731 3.37 -34.03 -57.50
C GLU A 731 3.31 -34.34 -56.00
N ALA A 732 3.04 -33.32 -55.16
CA ALA A 732 2.89 -33.53 -53.73
C ALA A 732 1.68 -34.42 -53.38
N ILE A 733 0.55 -34.24 -54.08
CA ILE A 733 -0.63 -35.10 -53.93
C ILE A 733 -0.33 -36.52 -54.43
N ARG A 734 0.34 -36.67 -55.58
CA ARG A 734 0.75 -37.99 -56.09
C ARG A 734 1.68 -38.72 -55.11
N ALA A 735 2.60 -38.00 -54.47
CA ALA A 735 3.46 -38.55 -53.41
C ALA A 735 2.63 -39.06 -52.22
N ALA A 736 1.67 -38.27 -51.75
CA ALA A 736 0.77 -38.65 -50.67
C ALA A 736 -0.11 -39.86 -51.05
N GLU A 737 -0.68 -39.86 -52.26
CA GLU A 737 -1.46 -40.98 -52.81
C GLU A 737 -0.61 -42.26 -52.86
N ALA A 738 0.61 -42.18 -53.38
CA ALA A 738 1.54 -43.30 -53.45
C ALA A 738 1.94 -43.79 -52.05
N GLY A 739 2.23 -42.90 -51.10
CA GLY A 739 2.55 -43.27 -49.72
C GLY A 739 1.39 -43.96 -49.00
N ILE A 740 0.16 -43.48 -49.19
CA ILE A 740 -1.04 -44.08 -48.61
C ILE A 740 -1.35 -45.44 -49.26
N ASN A 741 -1.20 -45.55 -50.58
CA ASN A 741 -1.35 -46.82 -51.28
C ASN A 741 -0.29 -47.83 -50.83
N PHE A 742 0.95 -47.39 -50.61
CA PHE A 742 1.98 -48.26 -50.04
C PHE A 742 1.56 -48.81 -48.67
N ILE A 743 1.09 -47.96 -47.74
CA ILE A 743 0.60 -48.42 -46.43
C ILE A 743 -0.58 -49.39 -46.58
N LYS A 744 -1.51 -49.11 -47.50
CA LYS A 744 -2.68 -49.94 -47.77
C LYS A 744 -2.31 -51.34 -48.29
N GLU A 745 -1.39 -51.44 -49.25
CA GLU A 745 -0.98 -52.72 -49.82
C GLU A 745 -0.07 -53.50 -48.87
N VAL A 746 0.85 -52.81 -48.17
CA VAL A 746 1.78 -53.46 -47.26
C VAL A 746 1.09 -53.92 -45.97
N GLY A 747 0.21 -53.09 -45.39
CA GLY A 747 -0.50 -53.34 -44.14
C GLY A 747 -1.98 -52.99 -44.21
N GLU A 748 -2.77 -53.79 -44.93
CA GLU A 748 -4.20 -53.52 -45.18
C GLU A 748 -5.04 -53.37 -43.90
N ASP A 749 -4.86 -54.26 -42.92
CA ASP A 749 -5.59 -54.19 -41.64
C ASP A 749 -5.22 -52.93 -40.85
N HIS A 750 -3.93 -52.56 -40.84
CA HIS A 750 -3.45 -51.32 -40.23
C HIS A 750 -4.07 -50.10 -40.90
N TYR A 751 -4.06 -50.05 -42.24
CA TYR A 751 -4.70 -48.98 -43.01
C TYR A 751 -6.19 -48.83 -42.67
N LYS A 752 -6.96 -49.93 -42.66
CA LYS A 752 -8.40 -49.90 -42.32
C LYS A 752 -8.66 -49.35 -40.91
N LYS A 753 -7.85 -49.77 -39.93
CA LYS A 753 -7.94 -49.29 -38.54
C LYS A 753 -7.57 -47.80 -38.44
N MET A 754 -6.51 -47.37 -39.13
CA MET A 754 -6.09 -45.97 -39.17
C MET A 754 -7.16 -45.07 -39.83
N CYS A 755 -7.75 -45.48 -40.95
CA CYS A 755 -8.88 -44.76 -41.55
C CYS A 755 -10.08 -44.66 -40.61
N THR A 756 -10.29 -45.65 -39.73
CA THR A 756 -11.37 -45.60 -38.73
C THR A 756 -11.02 -44.66 -37.57
N ALA A 757 -9.76 -44.63 -37.15
CA ALA A 757 -9.27 -43.76 -36.08
C ALA A 757 -9.16 -42.27 -36.48
N CYS A 758 -9.03 -41.99 -37.78
CA CYS A 758 -8.88 -40.64 -38.34
C CYS A 758 -10.20 -40.02 -38.86
N LYS A 759 -11.34 -40.70 -38.69
CA LYS A 759 -12.70 -40.15 -38.90
C LYS A 759 -13.09 -39.27 -37.72
#